data_AF-A0A1M6IHJ3-F1
#
_entry.id   AF-A0A1M6IHJ3-F1
#
_cell.length_a   1.000
_cell.length_b   1.000
_cell.length_c   1.000
_cell.angle_alpha   90.00
_cell.angle_beta   90.00
_cell.angle_gamma   90.00
#
_symmetry.space_group_name_H-M   'P 1'
#
loop_
_entity.id
_entity.type
_entity.pdbx_description
1 polymer ?
#
loop_
_entity_poly.entity_id
_entity_poly.type
_entity_poly.pdbx_seq_one_letter_code
_entity_poly.pdbx_strand_id
1 'polypeptide(L)'
;MLCKIIFQPYGTKVEIQEGKTVLEAAREAGIHIPVYCGGGKTCGKCRIKAVEGYFEKHQVRSSMGHLSPLTQEERKQFSKEELASGYRLACAAEIGGDMVVEIPAESQIQPQIILEDGKGKEISVKPAVKMYYLELDKASLSDKRDDLTRVKDSLLTYKEVDGNPSIDICALRDLPAAIRKGGWKITIYILYGRKIIGVAPGRAEKTYGAAIDVGTTTVVAYLCDLNSGRTLQTGSFMNPQVRYGDDVISRISYCMTNPDGAGILRDILMKQLNDTLQDMASSQGIQTSEICEAVMVFNTVMESIALGIVPDALGVSPFVSPAAEALDIPARDLGIRIMPGGNVHCLPSEAGFVGADNVAVLIAEEPYKQDKMQLIIDIGTNSEICLGNREKLYSTSCATGPALEGAQIKCGMRAAKGAIEAVKIHPVTLEPRLKIIGEETGQAVPAGICGSGILDAVAQMASTGIIEPDGRFSSRVNSRRVRTDEKGKREYVLYFRQTPSEHDIVVTMADVRAVQLAKAALYAGAKTLMMQCGIARVDEVVLAGAFGNFIDRENALNLGLFPDCAYKNITVSGNAAGVGARMALLSTEKRAEAKTVAGMVEFVDTASEAGFSKRFTQAMFIPHKSDIFTANKPVEFPCPGIHSPEGNTGTPEYPYKDPAGLLEKEGDFISGSLLHSIILQNSRDNLPEGLLDLPGPFSVLGCLVSPVSLYGFGRKHGELLDRALNLIAGEIASYAKKAVENGIKIISYSDPAGVMGLAGESFYRKFSGSANRRFFKEMEPFLKESVIHLCGKTSYSMEKAGFMLARPFRTDGARDYMEILFEEAEKHGVKFIGHACINNSIQPVPVLYRMELL
;
A
#
# COMPACT_ATOMS: atom_id res chain seq x y z
N MET A 1 -38.83 -13.27 -3.83
CA MET A 1 -38.30 -12.44 -2.71
C MET A 1 -36.95 -11.85 -3.13
N LEU A 2 -36.38 -10.86 -2.42
CA LEU A 2 -34.97 -10.49 -2.59
C LEU A 2 -34.14 -11.30 -1.60
N CYS A 3 -33.10 -11.95 -2.09
CA CYS A 3 -32.18 -12.78 -1.32
C CYS A 3 -30.78 -12.15 -1.32
N LYS A 4 -30.09 -12.20 -0.19
CA LYS A 4 -28.72 -11.72 -0.03
C LYS A 4 -27.73 -12.83 -0.32
N ILE A 5 -26.88 -12.60 -1.32
CA ILE A 5 -25.82 -13.54 -1.72
C ILE A 5 -24.47 -12.92 -1.46
N ILE A 6 -23.59 -13.70 -0.83
CA ILE A 6 -22.27 -13.26 -0.40
C ILE A 6 -21.23 -14.15 -1.05
N PHE A 7 -20.41 -13.56 -1.89
CA PHE A 7 -19.38 -14.29 -2.62
C PHE A 7 -18.04 -14.22 -1.91
N GLN A 8 -17.59 -15.37 -1.42
CA GLN A 8 -16.27 -15.58 -0.84
C GLN A 8 -15.33 -16.16 -1.92
N PRO A 9 -14.04 -15.76 -1.97
CA PRO A 9 -13.33 -14.92 -1.00
C PRO A 9 -13.34 -13.40 -1.28
N TYR A 10 -14.21 -12.95 -2.19
CA TYR A 10 -14.23 -11.56 -2.66
C TYR A 10 -14.91 -10.60 -1.65
N GLY A 11 -15.68 -11.13 -0.69
CA GLY A 11 -16.44 -10.35 0.28
C GLY A 11 -17.60 -9.54 -0.35
N THR A 12 -17.92 -9.79 -1.63
CA THR A 12 -18.92 -9.02 -2.37
C THR A 12 -20.32 -9.49 -2.02
N LYS A 13 -21.21 -8.53 -1.74
CA LYS A 13 -22.62 -8.78 -1.46
C LYS A 13 -23.46 -8.31 -2.64
N VAL A 14 -24.44 -9.12 -3.02
CA VAL A 14 -25.46 -8.77 -4.02
C VAL A 14 -26.83 -9.14 -3.49
N GLU A 15 -27.79 -8.24 -3.70
CA GLU A 15 -29.20 -8.54 -3.48
C GLU A 15 -29.81 -8.94 -4.81
N ILE A 16 -30.38 -10.14 -4.87
CA ILE A 16 -30.88 -10.71 -6.12
C ILE A 16 -32.25 -11.32 -5.94
N GLN A 17 -33.05 -11.32 -7.00
CA GLN A 17 -34.36 -11.96 -6.99
C GLN A 17 -34.21 -13.47 -6.87
N GLU A 18 -35.03 -14.05 -5.99
CA GLU A 18 -35.26 -15.48 -5.86
C GLU A 18 -35.56 -16.13 -7.22
N GLY A 19 -35.02 -17.32 -7.45
CA GLY A 19 -35.10 -18.06 -8.70
C GLY A 19 -33.98 -17.78 -9.70
N LYS A 20 -33.20 -16.70 -9.52
CA LYS A 20 -31.97 -16.51 -10.31
C LYS A 20 -30.88 -17.48 -9.90
N THR A 21 -29.98 -17.77 -10.83
CA THR A 21 -28.83 -18.65 -10.59
C THR A 21 -27.72 -17.95 -9.83
N VAL A 22 -26.89 -18.73 -9.13
CA VAL A 22 -25.67 -18.22 -8.48
C VAL A 22 -24.73 -17.55 -9.51
N LEU A 23 -24.69 -18.03 -10.75
CA LEU A 23 -23.89 -17.42 -11.82
C LEU A 23 -24.40 -16.03 -12.21
N GLU A 24 -25.72 -15.83 -12.28
CA GLU A 24 -26.31 -14.51 -12.54
C GLU A 24 -26.03 -13.55 -11.38
N ALA A 25 -26.15 -14.04 -10.14
CA ALA A 25 -25.74 -13.29 -8.95
C ALA A 25 -24.26 -12.88 -9.02
N ALA A 26 -23.37 -13.78 -9.43
CA ALA A 26 -21.95 -13.47 -9.57
C ALA A 26 -21.71 -12.38 -10.63
N ARG A 27 -22.39 -12.44 -11.77
CA ARG A 27 -22.28 -11.43 -12.84
C ARG A 27 -22.78 -10.05 -12.40
N GLU A 28 -23.92 -9.98 -11.71
CA GLU A 28 -24.44 -8.72 -11.14
C GLU A 28 -23.50 -8.16 -10.06
N ALA A 29 -22.82 -9.05 -9.34
CA ALA A 29 -21.78 -8.68 -8.37
C ALA A 29 -20.43 -8.30 -9.02
N GLY A 30 -20.30 -8.33 -10.35
CA GLY A 30 -19.04 -8.08 -11.05
C GLY A 30 -17.99 -9.18 -10.88
N ILE A 31 -18.38 -10.36 -10.40
CA ILE A 31 -17.49 -11.50 -10.15
C ILE A 31 -17.48 -12.44 -11.35
N HIS A 32 -16.27 -12.71 -11.85
CA HIS A 32 -16.11 -13.60 -12.99
C HIS A 32 -15.86 -15.04 -12.54
N ILE A 33 -16.88 -15.89 -12.70
CA ILE A 33 -16.75 -17.35 -12.65
C ILE A 33 -16.53 -17.83 -14.10
N PRO A 34 -15.53 -18.69 -14.38
CA PRO A 34 -15.28 -19.19 -15.72
C PRO A 34 -16.43 -20.12 -16.18
N VAL A 35 -17.06 -19.76 -17.31
CA VAL A 35 -18.20 -20.50 -17.88
C VAL A 35 -17.93 -20.81 -19.34
N TYR A 36 -17.21 -21.91 -19.59
CA TYR A 36 -16.80 -22.30 -20.94
C TYR A 36 -17.96 -22.77 -21.84
N CYS A 37 -19.05 -23.28 -21.26
CA CYS A 37 -20.24 -23.69 -22.02
C CYS A 37 -21.34 -22.62 -22.10
N GLY A 38 -21.04 -21.36 -21.77
CA GLY A 38 -22.01 -20.26 -21.80
C GLY A 38 -23.16 -20.37 -20.79
N GLY A 39 -23.13 -21.33 -19.85
CA GLY A 39 -24.19 -21.56 -18.87
C GLY A 39 -25.06 -22.77 -19.19
N GLY A 40 -24.73 -23.54 -20.23
CA GLY A 40 -25.48 -24.73 -20.66
C GLY A 40 -25.42 -25.95 -19.74
N LYS A 41 -24.90 -25.83 -18.50
CA LYS A 41 -24.86 -26.88 -17.47
C LYS A 41 -24.09 -28.17 -17.83
N THR A 42 -23.24 -28.14 -18.87
CA THR A 42 -22.55 -29.33 -19.42
C THR A 42 -21.05 -29.44 -19.08
N CYS A 43 -20.32 -28.34 -18.85
CA CYS A 43 -18.85 -28.38 -18.74
C CYS A 43 -18.31 -28.70 -17.34
N GLY A 44 -19.12 -28.55 -16.28
CA GLY A 44 -18.69 -28.80 -14.91
C GLY A 44 -17.67 -27.79 -14.32
N LYS A 45 -17.36 -26.68 -15.02
CA LYS A 45 -16.27 -25.77 -14.63
C LYS A 45 -16.66 -24.57 -13.78
N CYS A 46 -17.95 -24.23 -13.70
CA CYS A 46 -18.44 -23.12 -12.87
C CYS A 46 -18.73 -23.58 -11.44
N ARG A 47 -17.75 -24.25 -10.82
CA ARG A 47 -17.91 -24.88 -9.52
C ARG A 47 -18.02 -23.79 -8.46
N ILE A 48 -18.96 -23.96 -7.54
CA ILE A 48 -19.11 -23.14 -6.34
C ILE A 48 -19.36 -24.05 -5.15
N LYS A 49 -19.12 -23.56 -3.94
CA LYS A 49 -19.41 -24.27 -2.71
C LYS A 49 -20.37 -23.44 -1.87
N ALA A 50 -21.53 -24.01 -1.54
CA ALA A 50 -22.46 -23.39 -0.62
C ALA A 50 -21.96 -23.62 0.82
N VAL A 51 -21.82 -22.54 1.59
CA VAL A 51 -21.28 -22.58 2.95
C VAL A 51 -22.45 -22.45 3.93
N GLU A 52 -22.63 -23.43 4.81
CA GLU A 52 -23.68 -23.41 5.83
C GLU A 52 -23.22 -22.73 7.11
N GLY A 53 -24.16 -22.10 7.83
CA GLY A 53 -23.89 -21.47 9.12
C GLY A 53 -24.61 -20.13 9.29
N TYR A 54 -24.47 -19.55 10.48
CA TYR A 54 -24.91 -18.19 10.74
C TYR A 54 -23.71 -17.22 10.65
N PHE A 55 -23.84 -16.21 9.79
CA PHE A 55 -22.79 -15.23 9.49
C PHE A 55 -23.22 -13.87 10.04
N GLU A 56 -22.89 -13.60 11.29
CA GLU A 56 -23.35 -12.41 12.04
C GLU A 56 -22.98 -11.09 11.36
N LYS A 57 -21.74 -10.95 10.88
CA LYS A 57 -21.24 -9.78 10.10
C LYS A 57 -22.15 -9.43 8.92
N HIS A 58 -22.88 -10.40 8.41
CA HIS A 58 -23.74 -10.24 7.26
C HIS A 58 -25.22 -10.32 7.59
N GLN A 59 -25.55 -10.71 8.83
CA GLN A 59 -26.91 -11.03 9.26
C GLN A 59 -27.57 -12.06 8.34
N VAL A 60 -26.80 -13.03 7.86
CA VAL A 60 -27.25 -14.07 6.93
C VAL A 60 -27.19 -15.42 7.63
N ARG A 61 -28.32 -16.14 7.62
CA ARG A 61 -28.34 -17.57 7.91
C ARG A 61 -28.25 -18.31 6.57
N SER A 62 -27.14 -18.99 6.36
CA SER A 62 -26.85 -19.74 5.15
C SER A 62 -27.17 -21.21 5.37
N SER A 63 -27.94 -21.80 4.47
CA SER A 63 -28.38 -23.20 4.57
C SER A 63 -28.47 -23.80 3.18
N MET A 64 -28.13 -25.08 3.03
CA MET A 64 -28.33 -25.79 1.78
C MET A 64 -29.77 -25.78 1.27
N GLY A 65 -30.74 -25.63 2.18
CA GLY A 65 -32.15 -25.43 1.83
C GLY A 65 -32.45 -24.10 1.12
N HIS A 66 -31.51 -23.16 1.08
CA HIS A 66 -31.64 -21.88 0.38
C HIS A 66 -31.17 -21.94 -1.09
N LEU A 67 -30.78 -23.12 -1.58
CA LEU A 67 -30.58 -23.37 -3.01
C LEU A 67 -31.59 -24.40 -3.52
N SER A 68 -31.82 -24.39 -4.82
CA SER A 68 -32.62 -25.41 -5.49
C SER A 68 -32.08 -26.83 -5.24
N PRO A 69 -32.95 -27.85 -5.28
CA PRO A 69 -32.52 -29.25 -5.20
C PRO A 69 -31.46 -29.60 -6.24
N LEU A 70 -30.59 -30.56 -5.91
CA LEU A 70 -29.54 -31.03 -6.82
C LEU A 70 -30.12 -31.50 -8.16
N THR A 71 -29.72 -30.82 -9.22
CA THR A 71 -30.09 -31.17 -10.60
C THR A 71 -29.38 -32.46 -11.05
N GLN A 72 -29.90 -33.12 -12.10
CA GLN A 72 -29.23 -34.31 -12.66
C GLN A 72 -27.82 -34.00 -13.16
N GLU A 73 -27.60 -32.80 -13.71
CA GLU A 73 -26.30 -32.39 -14.22
C GLU A 73 -25.28 -32.21 -13.09
N GLU A 74 -25.68 -31.65 -11.94
CA GLU A 74 -24.81 -31.56 -10.76
C GLU A 74 -24.43 -32.94 -10.22
N ARG A 75 -25.38 -33.89 -10.19
CA ARG A 75 -25.14 -35.28 -9.74
C ARG A 75 -24.18 -36.05 -10.65
N LYS A 76 -24.10 -35.68 -11.93
CA LYS A 76 -23.15 -36.28 -12.88
C LYS A 76 -21.74 -35.69 -12.75
N GLN A 77 -21.63 -34.46 -12.29
CA GLN A 77 -20.37 -33.70 -12.29
C GLN A 77 -19.58 -33.80 -10.98
N PHE A 78 -20.24 -34.06 -9.85
CA PHE A 78 -19.61 -34.11 -8.53
C PHE A 78 -19.73 -35.50 -7.90
N SER A 79 -18.70 -35.89 -7.13
CA SER A 79 -18.76 -37.09 -6.28
C SER A 79 -19.76 -36.93 -5.14
N LYS A 80 -20.13 -38.03 -4.47
CA LYS A 80 -21.02 -37.97 -3.30
C LYS A 80 -20.41 -37.14 -2.16
N GLU A 81 -19.11 -37.24 -1.97
CA GLU A 81 -18.35 -36.51 -0.95
C GLU A 81 -18.28 -35.01 -1.27
N GLU A 82 -18.10 -34.64 -2.54
CA GLU A 82 -18.12 -33.25 -2.98
C GLU A 82 -19.50 -32.63 -2.79
N LEU A 83 -20.57 -33.34 -3.18
CA LEU A 83 -21.95 -32.89 -2.96
C LEU A 83 -22.26 -32.74 -1.47
N ALA A 84 -21.83 -33.68 -0.64
CA ALA A 84 -21.99 -33.62 0.82
C ALA A 84 -21.19 -32.46 1.44
N SER A 85 -20.04 -32.13 0.85
CA SER A 85 -19.23 -30.97 1.25
C SER A 85 -19.79 -29.65 0.70
N GLY A 86 -20.82 -29.71 -0.13
CA GLY A 86 -21.58 -28.57 -0.60
C GLY A 86 -21.17 -27.97 -1.94
N TYR A 87 -20.45 -28.72 -2.77
CA TYR A 87 -20.18 -28.33 -4.15
C TYR A 87 -21.45 -28.32 -5.01
N ARG A 88 -21.58 -27.28 -5.83
CA ARG A 88 -22.70 -27.00 -6.74
C ARG A 88 -22.16 -26.40 -8.04
N LEU A 89 -23.00 -26.36 -9.08
CA LEU A 89 -22.69 -25.60 -10.30
C LEU A 89 -23.35 -24.23 -10.23
N ALA A 90 -22.58 -23.15 -10.38
CA ALA A 90 -23.10 -21.79 -10.33
C ALA A 90 -24.20 -21.55 -11.38
N CYS A 91 -24.08 -22.16 -12.56
CA CYS A 91 -25.07 -22.03 -13.63
C CYS A 91 -26.32 -22.90 -13.42
N ALA A 92 -26.37 -23.77 -12.42
CA ALA A 92 -27.48 -24.69 -12.17
C ALA A 92 -28.17 -24.47 -10.83
N ALA A 93 -27.44 -24.05 -9.79
CA ALA A 93 -27.99 -23.74 -8.49
C ALA A 93 -28.78 -22.43 -8.54
N GLU A 94 -30.08 -22.53 -8.28
CA GLU A 94 -31.01 -21.40 -8.20
C GLU A 94 -31.19 -20.98 -6.74
N ILE A 95 -31.31 -19.68 -6.52
CA ILE A 95 -31.33 -19.07 -5.19
C ILE A 95 -32.76 -19.04 -4.66
N GLY A 96 -32.98 -19.69 -3.51
CA GLY A 96 -34.24 -19.71 -2.78
C GLY A 96 -34.23 -18.93 -1.45
N GLY A 97 -33.06 -18.45 -1.02
CA GLY A 97 -32.89 -17.71 0.24
C GLY A 97 -31.50 -17.11 0.37
N ASP A 98 -31.22 -16.47 1.51
CA ASP A 98 -29.92 -15.86 1.75
C ASP A 98 -28.81 -16.91 1.84
N MET A 99 -27.68 -16.70 1.16
CA MET A 99 -26.65 -17.73 1.02
C MET A 99 -25.24 -17.13 0.96
N VAL A 100 -24.31 -17.78 1.65
CA VAL A 100 -22.86 -17.56 1.48
C VAL A 100 -22.34 -18.59 0.49
N VAL A 101 -21.80 -18.09 -0.62
CA VAL A 101 -21.23 -18.89 -1.70
C VAL A 101 -19.74 -18.66 -1.77
N GLU A 102 -18.97 -19.73 -1.70
CA GLU A 102 -17.55 -19.72 -1.97
C GLU A 102 -17.29 -20.10 -3.43
N ILE A 103 -16.36 -19.38 -4.06
CA ILE A 103 -15.81 -19.71 -5.38
C ILE A 103 -14.46 -20.40 -5.15
N PRO A 104 -14.36 -21.73 -5.38
CA PRO A 104 -13.11 -22.49 -5.23
C PRO A 104 -12.01 -21.93 -6.11
N ALA A 105 -10.74 -22.09 -5.69
CA ALA A 105 -9.58 -21.59 -6.42
C ALA A 105 -9.54 -22.06 -7.90
N GLU A 106 -9.99 -23.29 -8.18
CA GLU A 106 -10.11 -23.85 -9.54
C GLU A 106 -11.08 -23.08 -10.45
N SER A 107 -12.08 -22.44 -9.83
CA SER A 107 -13.09 -21.60 -10.48
C SER A 107 -12.79 -20.11 -10.26
N GLN A 108 -11.64 -19.77 -9.69
CA GLN A 108 -11.09 -18.43 -9.71
C GLN A 108 -10.18 -18.31 -10.94
N ILE A 109 -10.35 -17.25 -11.72
CA ILE A 109 -9.46 -16.97 -12.84
C ILE A 109 -8.23 -16.31 -12.24
N GLN A 110 -7.24 -17.12 -11.82
CA GLN A 110 -5.79 -16.92 -11.98
C GLN A 110 -4.93 -17.46 -10.82
N PRO A 111 -3.69 -17.90 -11.12
CA PRO A 111 -2.66 -18.13 -10.12
C PRO A 111 -2.26 -16.81 -9.45
N GLN A 112 -2.16 -16.85 -8.12
CA GLN A 112 -1.70 -15.72 -7.31
C GLN A 112 -0.24 -15.41 -7.62
N ILE A 113 0.10 -14.12 -7.61
CA ILE A 113 1.47 -13.64 -7.72
C ILE A 113 2.22 -14.10 -6.47
N ILE A 114 3.26 -14.90 -6.69
CA ILE A 114 4.16 -15.36 -5.64
C ILE A 114 4.86 -14.12 -5.09
N LEU A 115 4.76 -13.93 -3.77
CA LEU A 115 5.44 -12.84 -3.08
C LEU A 115 6.94 -13.02 -3.23
N GLU A 116 7.63 -12.00 -3.77
CA GLU A 116 9.09 -12.02 -3.91
C GLU A 116 9.75 -12.06 -2.52
N ASP A 117 10.79 -12.89 -2.40
CA ASP A 117 11.61 -13.01 -1.20
C ASP A 117 12.20 -11.64 -0.85
N GLY A 118 11.99 -11.19 0.40
CA GLY A 118 12.64 -9.99 0.93
C GLY A 118 14.17 -10.07 0.84
N LYS A 119 14.85 -8.93 0.90
CA LYS A 119 16.33 -8.86 0.80
C LYS A 119 16.97 -9.82 1.79
N GLY A 120 17.68 -10.83 1.29
CA GLY A 120 18.30 -11.87 2.11
C GLY A 120 19.35 -11.31 3.06
N LYS A 121 19.01 -11.16 4.35
CA LYS A 121 20.00 -11.02 5.42
C LYS A 121 20.76 -12.34 5.56
N GLU A 122 22.06 -12.28 5.84
CA GLU A 122 22.88 -13.46 6.08
C GLU A 122 22.46 -14.08 7.43
N ILE A 123 21.97 -15.34 7.40
CA ILE A 123 21.46 -16.03 8.58
C ILE A 123 22.51 -17.04 9.04
N SER A 124 22.97 -16.92 10.29
CA SER A 124 23.79 -17.96 10.92
C SER A 124 22.98 -19.24 11.10
N VAL A 125 23.30 -20.27 10.34
CA VAL A 125 22.58 -21.56 10.34
C VAL A 125 22.95 -22.39 11.58
N LYS A 126 22.07 -22.39 12.58
CA LYS A 126 22.12 -23.16 13.82
C LYS A 126 20.72 -23.74 14.12
N PRO A 127 20.22 -24.67 13.28
CA PRO A 127 18.86 -25.19 13.40
C PRO A 127 18.68 -25.97 14.71
N ALA A 128 17.43 -26.05 15.19
CA ALA A 128 17.10 -26.80 16.40
C ALA A 128 17.24 -28.31 16.19
N VAL A 129 16.95 -28.81 14.98
CA VAL A 129 17.13 -30.22 14.61
C VAL A 129 18.52 -30.43 13.98
N LYS A 130 19.26 -31.42 14.48
CA LYS A 130 20.53 -31.87 13.92
C LYS A 130 20.52 -33.37 13.64
N MET A 131 21.30 -33.77 12.63
CA MET A 131 21.52 -35.17 12.27
C MET A 131 22.83 -35.70 12.84
N TYR A 132 22.80 -36.92 13.37
CA TYR A 132 23.98 -37.64 13.86
C TYR A 132 24.07 -38.99 13.18
N TYR A 133 25.17 -39.20 12.46
CA TYR A 133 25.46 -40.49 11.83
C TYR A 133 26.14 -41.41 12.86
N LEU A 134 25.62 -42.62 13.00
CA LEU A 134 26.11 -43.61 13.95
C LEU A 134 26.45 -44.92 13.25
N GLU A 135 27.61 -45.47 13.59
CA GLU A 135 27.95 -46.87 13.33
C GLU A 135 27.85 -47.64 14.63
N LEU A 136 26.82 -48.49 14.75
CA LEU A 136 26.49 -49.21 15.98
C LEU A 136 27.19 -50.57 16.04
N ASP A 137 27.54 -51.00 17.25
CA ASP A 137 27.99 -52.37 17.49
C ASP A 137 26.87 -53.38 17.20
N LYS A 138 27.20 -54.40 16.39
CA LYS A 138 26.27 -55.49 16.07
C LYS A 138 25.89 -56.26 17.33
N ALA A 139 24.59 -56.48 17.54
CA ALA A 139 24.12 -57.34 18.62
C ALA A 139 24.65 -58.77 18.45
N SER A 140 25.01 -59.39 19.57
CA SER A 140 25.60 -60.72 19.62
C SER A 140 25.18 -61.45 20.90
N LEU A 141 25.59 -62.70 21.07
CA LEU A 141 25.36 -63.42 22.32
C LEU A 141 26.12 -62.80 23.51
N SER A 142 27.24 -62.10 23.26
CA SER A 142 28.03 -61.43 24.29
C SER A 142 27.58 -59.99 24.57
N ASP A 143 26.93 -59.33 23.61
CA ASP A 143 26.36 -57.99 23.77
C ASP A 143 24.85 -58.00 23.47
N LYS A 144 24.05 -58.04 24.53
CA LYS A 144 22.58 -58.13 24.50
C LYS A 144 21.87 -56.81 24.82
N ARG A 145 22.58 -55.67 24.79
CA ARG A 145 21.97 -54.34 24.97
C ARG A 145 20.84 -54.15 23.95
N ASP A 146 19.76 -53.50 24.39
CA ASP A 146 18.67 -53.09 23.52
C ASP A 146 19.11 -51.99 22.54
N ASP A 147 18.33 -51.80 21.48
CA ASP A 147 18.65 -50.88 20.39
C ASP A 147 18.77 -49.42 20.86
N LEU A 148 17.92 -48.98 21.80
CA LEU A 148 17.94 -47.59 22.27
C LEU A 148 19.18 -47.34 23.12
N THR A 149 19.54 -48.28 24.00
CA THR A 149 20.78 -48.19 24.79
C THR A 149 22.00 -48.10 23.87
N ARG A 150 22.10 -48.93 22.81
CA ARG A 150 23.19 -48.85 21.82
C ARG A 150 23.31 -47.48 21.16
N VAL A 151 22.16 -46.91 20.80
CA VAL A 151 22.10 -45.57 20.18
C VAL A 151 22.55 -44.51 21.16
N LYS A 152 22.02 -44.52 22.39
CA LYS A 152 22.38 -43.55 23.43
C LYS A 152 23.86 -43.62 23.78
N ASP A 153 24.41 -44.81 23.95
CA ASP A 153 25.84 -45.01 24.21
C ASP A 153 26.70 -44.44 23.06
N SER A 154 26.29 -44.66 21.81
CA SER A 154 27.01 -44.13 20.64
C SER A 154 26.90 -42.60 20.54
N LEU A 155 25.77 -42.03 20.95
CA LEU A 155 25.54 -40.57 20.97
C LEU A 155 26.41 -39.84 22.00
N LEU A 156 26.89 -40.51 23.05
CA LEU A 156 27.81 -39.92 24.05
C LEU A 156 29.12 -39.40 23.45
N THR A 157 29.45 -39.83 22.23
CA THR A 157 30.62 -39.32 21.48
C THR A 157 30.43 -37.87 21.00
N TYR A 158 29.19 -37.38 20.93
CA TYR A 158 28.84 -36.02 20.53
C TYR A 158 28.58 -35.14 21.75
N LYS A 159 29.41 -34.14 21.99
CA LYS A 159 29.37 -33.29 23.20
C LYS A 159 28.15 -32.37 23.26
N GLU A 160 27.57 -32.07 22.10
CA GLU A 160 26.40 -31.22 21.91
C GLU A 160 25.05 -31.93 22.10
N VAL A 161 25.08 -33.25 22.32
CA VAL A 161 23.89 -34.05 22.65
C VAL A 161 23.85 -34.23 24.17
N ASP A 162 22.67 -34.06 24.76
CA ASP A 162 22.46 -34.35 26.18
C ASP A 162 22.86 -35.80 26.48
N GLY A 163 23.50 -36.06 27.63
CA GLY A 163 24.00 -37.40 27.97
C GLY A 163 22.94 -38.49 28.07
N ASN A 164 21.65 -38.15 28.07
CA ASN A 164 20.55 -39.09 28.03
C ASN A 164 19.34 -38.50 27.29
N PRO A 165 19.35 -38.44 25.95
CA PRO A 165 18.25 -37.84 25.22
C PRO A 165 16.98 -38.68 25.35
N SER A 166 15.84 -38.00 25.48
CA SER A 166 14.52 -38.64 25.37
C SER A 166 14.27 -39.11 23.93
N ILE A 167 13.32 -40.02 23.72
CA ILE A 167 12.96 -40.48 22.38
C ILE A 167 11.45 -40.36 22.18
N ASP A 168 11.05 -39.80 21.03
CA ASP A 168 9.65 -39.78 20.62
C ASP A 168 9.17 -41.20 20.28
N ILE A 169 7.92 -41.51 20.61
CA ILE A 169 7.36 -42.85 20.42
C ILE A 169 7.38 -43.30 18.96
N CYS A 170 7.21 -42.39 17.99
CA CYS A 170 7.29 -42.74 16.57
C CYS A 170 8.71 -43.14 16.17
N ALA A 171 9.72 -42.38 16.60
CA ALA A 171 11.12 -42.71 16.35
C ALA A 171 11.52 -44.05 17.01
N LEU A 172 11.03 -44.32 18.23
CA LEU A 172 11.28 -45.59 18.92
C LEU A 172 10.68 -46.79 18.18
N ARG A 173 9.50 -46.63 17.57
CA ARG A 173 8.86 -47.68 16.76
C ARG A 173 9.65 -47.99 15.49
N ASP A 174 10.24 -46.98 14.86
CA ASP A 174 10.99 -47.13 13.62
C ASP A 174 12.45 -47.61 13.85
N LEU A 175 12.97 -47.38 15.06
CA LEU A 175 14.37 -47.61 15.39
C LEU A 175 14.87 -49.05 15.10
N PRO A 176 14.19 -50.11 15.55
CA PRO A 176 14.68 -51.47 15.33
C PRO A 176 14.81 -51.81 13.84
N ALA A 177 13.83 -51.38 13.03
CA ALA A 177 13.80 -51.63 11.60
C ALA A 177 14.89 -50.83 10.87
N ALA A 178 15.08 -49.56 11.24
CA ALA A 178 16.11 -48.71 10.65
C ALA A 178 17.53 -49.24 10.89
N ILE A 179 17.83 -49.71 12.11
CA ILE A 179 19.13 -50.32 12.45
C ILE A 179 19.44 -51.51 11.55
N ARG A 180 18.49 -52.44 11.39
CA ARG A 180 18.73 -53.66 10.60
C ARG A 180 18.82 -53.35 9.11
N LYS A 181 17.92 -52.51 8.58
CA LYS A 181 17.96 -52.09 7.17
C LYS A 181 19.25 -51.34 6.82
N GLY A 182 19.74 -50.51 7.73
CA GLY A 182 20.98 -49.76 7.57
C GLY A 182 22.25 -50.58 7.80
N GLY A 183 22.14 -51.88 8.12
CA GLY A 183 23.30 -52.72 8.42
C GLY A 183 24.11 -52.21 9.62
N TRP A 184 23.41 -51.75 10.66
CA TRP A 184 23.98 -51.12 11.87
C TRP A 184 24.57 -49.73 11.66
N LYS A 185 24.34 -49.12 10.49
CA LYS A 185 24.65 -47.73 10.20
C LYS A 185 23.34 -46.95 10.09
N ILE A 186 23.18 -45.89 10.86
CA ILE A 186 21.93 -45.12 10.91
C ILE A 186 22.20 -43.62 11.05
N THR A 187 21.18 -42.81 10.76
CA THR A 187 21.15 -41.38 11.07
C THR A 187 20.04 -41.11 12.09
N ILE A 188 20.37 -40.40 13.16
CA ILE A 188 19.44 -39.97 14.22
C ILE A 188 19.17 -38.48 14.07
N TYR A 189 17.90 -38.09 14.16
CA TYR A 189 17.46 -36.69 14.16
C TYR A 189 17.16 -36.29 15.61
N ILE A 190 17.85 -35.26 16.12
CA ILE A 190 17.70 -34.80 17.50
C ILE A 190 17.30 -33.33 17.53
N LEU A 191 16.18 -33.05 18.20
CA LEU A 191 15.69 -31.71 18.51
C LEU A 191 16.38 -31.17 19.78
N TYR A 192 16.97 -29.98 19.69
CA TYR A 192 17.70 -29.26 20.74
C TYR A 192 18.81 -30.08 21.44
N GLY A 193 19.30 -31.15 20.82
CA GLY A 193 20.23 -32.08 21.47
C GLY A 193 19.60 -32.95 22.57
N ARG A 194 18.28 -32.86 22.82
CA ARG A 194 17.62 -33.49 23.98
C ARG A 194 16.58 -34.55 23.65
N LYS A 195 16.02 -34.51 22.44
CA LYS A 195 14.92 -35.41 22.04
C LYS A 195 15.17 -36.00 20.66
N ILE A 196 15.28 -37.32 20.58
CA ILE A 196 15.31 -38.07 19.32
C ILE A 196 13.91 -38.04 18.71
N ILE A 197 13.78 -37.42 17.54
CA ILE A 197 12.50 -37.21 16.84
C ILE A 197 12.35 -38.07 15.59
N GLY A 198 13.44 -38.65 15.09
CA GLY A 198 13.41 -39.49 13.90
C GLY A 198 14.68 -40.33 13.76
N VAL A 199 14.59 -41.33 12.89
CA VAL A 199 15.68 -42.25 12.55
C VAL A 199 15.59 -42.65 11.08
N ALA A 200 16.73 -42.70 10.40
CA ALA A 200 16.84 -43.18 9.03
C ALA A 200 17.92 -44.29 8.91
N PRO A 201 17.71 -45.32 8.06
CA PRO A 201 18.75 -46.29 7.76
C PRO A 201 19.88 -45.64 6.94
N GLY A 202 21.13 -45.98 7.26
CA GLY A 202 22.30 -45.45 6.57
C GLY A 202 22.60 -44.00 6.91
N ARG A 203 23.29 -43.30 6.00
CA ARG A 203 23.66 -41.89 6.14
C ARG A 203 22.66 -41.02 5.38
N ALA A 204 21.96 -40.13 6.10
CA ALA A 204 21.19 -39.06 5.49
C ALA A 204 22.09 -37.83 5.31
N GLU A 205 21.98 -37.18 4.15
CA GLU A 205 22.84 -36.02 3.79
C GLU A 205 22.14 -34.68 3.95
N LYS A 206 20.80 -34.67 3.94
CA LYS A 206 19.99 -33.45 3.94
C LYS A 206 18.94 -33.49 5.05
N THR A 207 18.60 -32.31 5.53
CA THR A 207 17.58 -32.10 6.57
C THR A 207 16.74 -30.92 6.15
N TYR A 208 15.43 -31.05 6.23
CA TYR A 208 14.51 -30.01 5.76
C TYR A 208 13.65 -29.49 6.90
N GLY A 209 13.21 -28.24 6.75
CA GLY A 209 12.25 -27.60 7.65
C GLY A 209 11.34 -26.65 6.88
N ALA A 210 10.23 -26.25 7.50
CA ALA A 210 9.29 -25.29 6.92
C ALA A 210 9.18 -24.04 7.80
N ALA A 211 9.23 -22.85 7.21
CA ALA A 211 8.87 -21.61 7.90
C ALA A 211 7.54 -21.12 7.33
N ILE A 212 6.57 -20.80 8.18
CA ILE A 212 5.20 -20.56 7.77
C ILE A 212 4.71 -19.27 8.45
N ASP A 213 4.29 -18.33 7.63
CA ASP A 213 3.60 -17.10 8.02
C ASP A 213 2.11 -17.27 7.77
N VAL A 214 1.32 -17.33 8.85
CA VAL A 214 -0.12 -17.56 8.82
C VAL A 214 -0.85 -16.24 9.01
N GLY A 215 -0.99 -15.50 7.90
CA GLY A 215 -1.79 -14.29 7.85
C GLY A 215 -3.30 -14.58 7.83
N THR A 216 -4.07 -13.54 8.17
CA THR A 216 -5.54 -13.58 8.12
C THR A 216 -6.04 -13.88 6.71
N THR A 217 -5.46 -13.24 5.69
CA THR A 217 -5.90 -13.40 4.29
C THR A 217 -5.05 -14.37 3.48
N THR A 218 -3.75 -14.41 3.74
CA THR A 218 -2.77 -15.17 2.97
C THR A 218 -1.87 -15.94 3.91
N VAL A 219 -1.57 -17.18 3.56
CA VAL A 219 -0.57 -18.02 4.25
C VAL A 219 0.59 -18.25 3.29
N VAL A 220 1.82 -18.04 3.77
CA VAL A 220 3.05 -18.24 3.00
C VAL A 220 3.93 -19.25 3.72
N ALA A 221 4.46 -20.22 2.98
CA ALA A 221 5.33 -21.27 3.48
C ALA A 221 6.63 -21.31 2.69
N TYR A 222 7.74 -21.50 3.40
CA TYR A 222 9.09 -21.61 2.86
C TYR A 222 9.70 -22.95 3.24
N LEU A 223 9.94 -23.81 2.25
CA LEU A 223 10.65 -25.08 2.45
C LEU A 223 12.15 -24.79 2.40
N CYS A 224 12.86 -25.10 3.48
CA CYS A 224 14.26 -24.76 3.66
C CYS A 224 15.12 -26.01 3.86
N ASP A 225 16.34 -25.98 3.33
CA ASP A 225 17.42 -26.89 3.72
C ASP A 225 18.07 -26.39 5.02
N LEU A 226 17.96 -27.18 6.09
CA LEU A 226 18.48 -26.82 7.41
C LEU A 226 20.01 -26.89 7.52
N ASN A 227 20.69 -27.54 6.57
CA ASN A 227 22.16 -27.57 6.54
C ASN A 227 22.73 -26.31 5.89
N SER A 228 22.12 -25.88 4.77
CA SER A 228 22.62 -24.72 4.00
C SER A 228 21.90 -23.41 4.29
N GLY A 229 20.73 -23.44 4.91
CA GLY A 229 19.88 -22.27 5.13
C GLY A 229 19.13 -21.78 3.88
N ARG A 230 19.28 -22.46 2.74
CA ARG A 230 18.67 -22.07 1.48
C ARG A 230 17.17 -22.38 1.47
N THR A 231 16.37 -21.44 1.00
CA THR A 231 14.98 -21.70 0.59
C THR A 231 15.01 -22.53 -0.70
N LEU A 232 14.38 -23.70 -0.66
CA LEU A 232 14.26 -24.61 -1.79
C LEU A 232 12.99 -24.31 -2.60
N GLN A 233 11.92 -23.95 -1.92
CA GLN A 233 10.64 -23.64 -2.54
C GLN A 233 9.83 -22.69 -1.66
N THR A 234 9.07 -21.80 -2.30
CA THR A 234 8.08 -20.92 -1.65
C THR A 234 6.69 -21.30 -2.15
N GLY A 235 5.76 -21.53 -1.23
CA GLY A 235 4.35 -21.79 -1.51
C GLY A 235 3.48 -20.75 -0.82
N SER A 236 2.36 -20.40 -1.42
CA SER A 236 1.40 -19.48 -0.82
C SER A 236 -0.02 -19.87 -1.21
N PHE A 237 -0.96 -19.65 -0.30
CA PHE A 237 -2.37 -19.85 -0.57
C PHE A 237 -3.22 -18.84 0.19
N MET A 238 -4.42 -18.61 -0.33
CA MET A 238 -5.42 -17.82 0.38
C MET A 238 -5.91 -18.58 1.60
N ASN A 239 -5.89 -17.94 2.77
CA ASN A 239 -6.33 -18.55 4.00
C ASN A 239 -7.81 -19.02 3.83
N PRO A 240 -8.08 -20.34 3.88
CA PRO A 240 -9.41 -20.87 3.59
C PRO A 240 -10.47 -20.41 4.60
N GLN A 241 -10.05 -19.90 5.77
CA GLN A 241 -10.91 -19.33 6.80
C GLN A 241 -11.64 -18.05 6.36
N VAL A 242 -11.18 -17.38 5.29
CA VAL A 242 -11.85 -16.18 4.73
C VAL A 242 -13.35 -16.42 4.48
N ARG A 243 -13.74 -17.65 4.11
CA ARG A 243 -15.15 -17.99 3.87
C ARG A 243 -16.05 -17.89 5.12
N TYR A 244 -15.47 -17.93 6.31
CA TYR A 244 -16.16 -17.85 7.60
C TYR A 244 -16.00 -16.48 8.27
N GLY A 245 -15.07 -15.67 7.78
CA GLY A 245 -14.81 -14.32 8.25
C GLY A 245 -13.64 -13.72 7.50
N ASP A 246 -13.86 -12.55 6.89
CA ASP A 246 -12.84 -11.85 6.11
C ASP A 246 -11.73 -11.27 7.01
N ASP A 247 -12.02 -11.08 8.30
CA ASP A 247 -11.13 -10.46 9.29
C ASP A 247 -11.11 -11.27 10.60
N VAL A 248 -10.20 -10.93 11.51
CA VAL A 248 -10.04 -11.65 12.78
C VAL A 248 -11.28 -11.56 13.69
N ILE A 249 -11.97 -10.43 13.71
CA ILE A 249 -13.14 -10.20 14.57
C ILE A 249 -14.32 -11.05 14.13
N SER A 250 -14.56 -11.12 12.82
CA SER A 250 -15.61 -11.97 12.26
C SER A 250 -15.34 -13.46 12.45
N ARG A 251 -14.06 -13.88 12.46
CA ARG A 251 -13.69 -15.25 12.84
C ARG A 251 -13.92 -15.53 14.32
N ILE A 252 -13.61 -14.58 15.20
CA ILE A 252 -13.93 -14.70 16.63
C ILE A 252 -15.45 -14.83 16.81
N SER A 253 -16.25 -13.94 16.22
CA SER A 253 -17.71 -14.01 16.25
C SER A 253 -18.24 -15.34 15.69
N TYR A 254 -17.64 -15.86 14.61
CA TYR A 254 -17.99 -17.20 14.10
C TYR A 254 -17.72 -18.29 15.14
N CYS A 255 -16.56 -18.28 15.81
CA CYS A 255 -16.26 -19.22 16.89
C CYS A 255 -17.22 -19.07 18.09
N MET A 256 -17.56 -17.84 18.48
CA MET A 256 -18.49 -17.57 19.58
C MET A 256 -19.92 -18.07 19.30
N THR A 257 -20.35 -17.99 18.03
CA THR A 257 -21.72 -18.32 17.61
C THR A 257 -21.89 -19.76 17.15
N ASN A 258 -20.79 -20.49 16.90
CA ASN A 258 -20.81 -21.87 16.43
C ASN A 258 -19.94 -22.74 17.36
N PRO A 259 -20.51 -23.69 18.14
CA PRO A 259 -19.76 -24.48 19.13
C PRO A 259 -18.50 -25.19 18.57
N ASP A 260 -18.55 -25.67 17.34
CA ASP A 260 -17.43 -26.35 16.67
C ASP A 260 -16.60 -25.40 15.79
N GLY A 261 -16.87 -24.09 15.84
CA GLY A 261 -16.32 -23.11 14.91
C GLY A 261 -14.80 -23.06 14.90
N ALA A 262 -14.16 -23.06 16.08
CA ALA A 262 -12.70 -23.08 16.18
C ALA A 262 -12.09 -24.35 15.56
N GLY A 263 -12.69 -25.52 15.80
CA GLY A 263 -12.27 -26.79 15.21
C GLY A 263 -12.39 -26.78 13.67
N ILE A 264 -13.50 -26.28 13.14
CA ILE A 264 -13.71 -26.13 11.70
C ILE A 264 -12.63 -25.23 11.07
N LEU A 265 -12.38 -24.06 11.66
CA LEU A 265 -11.38 -23.10 11.14
C LEU A 265 -9.95 -23.65 11.21
N ARG A 266 -9.62 -24.42 12.26
CA ARG A 266 -8.35 -25.12 12.38
C ARG A 266 -8.20 -26.17 11.29
N ASP A 267 -9.19 -27.05 11.13
CA ASP A 267 -9.08 -28.22 10.27
C ASP A 267 -8.96 -27.83 8.79
N ILE A 268 -9.69 -26.79 8.35
CA ILE A 268 -9.55 -26.28 6.97
C ILE A 268 -8.18 -25.65 6.72
N LEU A 269 -7.60 -24.95 7.72
CA LEU A 269 -6.27 -24.35 7.63
C LEU A 269 -5.21 -25.44 7.55
N MET A 270 -5.25 -26.41 8.47
CA MET A 270 -4.30 -27.52 8.52
C MET A 270 -4.37 -28.40 7.27
N LYS A 271 -5.57 -28.63 6.72
CA LYS A 271 -5.72 -29.34 5.45
C LYS A 271 -4.97 -28.61 4.33
N GLN A 272 -5.24 -27.33 4.13
CA GLN A 272 -4.64 -26.57 3.02
C GLN A 272 -3.13 -26.41 3.19
N LEU A 273 -2.66 -26.22 4.42
CA LEU A 273 -1.24 -26.16 4.74
C LEU A 273 -0.53 -27.47 4.41
N ASN A 274 -1.11 -28.62 4.79
CA ASN A 274 -0.56 -29.93 4.47
C ASN A 274 -0.51 -30.18 2.96
N ASP A 275 -1.56 -29.81 2.22
CA ASP A 275 -1.58 -29.93 0.76
C ASP A 275 -0.45 -29.10 0.14
N THR A 276 -0.24 -27.87 0.63
CA THR A 276 0.83 -26.97 0.16
C THR A 276 2.23 -27.50 0.50
N LEU A 277 2.46 -28.00 1.72
CA LEU A 277 3.73 -28.61 2.11
C LEU A 277 4.04 -29.84 1.26
N GLN A 278 3.03 -30.65 0.94
CA GLN A 278 3.16 -31.80 0.06
C GLN A 278 3.56 -31.40 -1.36
N ASP A 279 2.89 -30.41 -1.94
CA ASP A 279 3.19 -29.90 -3.28
C ASP A 279 4.61 -29.33 -3.35
N MET A 280 5.00 -28.52 -2.35
CA MET A 280 6.34 -27.95 -2.25
C MET A 280 7.41 -29.05 -2.15
N ALA A 281 7.22 -30.04 -1.27
CA ALA A 281 8.15 -31.15 -1.09
C ALA A 281 8.26 -31.99 -2.38
N SER A 282 7.14 -32.36 -2.98
CA SER A 282 7.11 -33.16 -4.21
C SER A 282 7.76 -32.43 -5.39
N SER A 283 7.63 -31.11 -5.50
CA SER A 283 8.31 -30.31 -6.54
C SER A 283 9.84 -30.37 -6.45
N GLN A 284 10.39 -30.73 -5.28
CA GLN A 284 11.82 -30.88 -5.01
C GLN A 284 12.25 -32.35 -4.92
N GLY A 285 11.36 -33.30 -5.18
CA GLY A 285 11.62 -34.73 -4.99
C GLY A 285 11.81 -35.14 -3.52
N ILE A 286 11.28 -34.36 -2.59
CA ILE A 286 11.35 -34.57 -1.14
C ILE A 286 10.04 -35.21 -0.65
N GLN A 287 10.11 -36.13 0.30
CA GLN A 287 8.96 -36.61 1.03
C GLN A 287 8.65 -35.70 2.22
N THR A 288 7.37 -35.48 2.52
CA THR A 288 6.95 -34.66 3.67
C THR A 288 7.46 -35.20 5.01
N SER A 289 7.68 -36.51 5.11
CA SER A 289 8.31 -37.17 6.27
C SER A 289 9.79 -36.80 6.50
N GLU A 290 10.45 -36.19 5.52
CA GLU A 290 11.82 -35.67 5.63
C GLU A 290 11.87 -34.23 6.16
N ILE A 291 10.72 -33.54 6.24
CA ILE A 291 10.60 -32.24 6.89
C ILE A 291 10.58 -32.49 8.40
N CYS A 292 11.60 -32.02 9.11
CA CYS A 292 11.84 -32.41 10.50
C CYS A 292 11.17 -31.46 11.51
N GLU A 293 11.03 -30.20 11.12
CA GLU A 293 10.51 -29.13 11.96
C GLU A 293 9.79 -28.09 11.11
N ALA A 294 8.77 -27.46 11.69
CA ALA A 294 8.19 -26.24 11.17
C ALA A 294 8.30 -25.10 12.20
N VAL A 295 8.50 -23.87 11.75
CA VAL A 295 8.26 -22.65 12.52
C VAL A 295 7.00 -21.99 11.98
N MET A 296 6.07 -21.64 12.86
CA MET A 296 4.85 -20.93 12.50
C MET A 296 4.79 -19.59 13.23
N VAL A 297 4.45 -18.53 12.48
CA VAL A 297 4.20 -17.19 13.01
C VAL A 297 2.83 -16.71 12.55
N PHE A 298 2.16 -15.93 13.38
CA PHE A 298 0.76 -15.58 13.25
C PHE A 298 0.41 -14.43 14.20
N ASN A 299 -0.65 -13.69 13.89
CA ASN A 299 -1.32 -12.88 14.89
C ASN A 299 -2.03 -13.79 15.92
N THR A 300 -2.28 -13.27 17.11
CA THR A 300 -2.78 -14.01 18.27
C THR A 300 -4.12 -14.75 18.02
N VAL A 301 -4.98 -14.23 17.14
CA VAL A 301 -6.25 -14.89 16.78
C VAL A 301 -5.98 -16.09 15.88
N MET A 302 -5.10 -15.94 14.89
CA MET A 302 -4.68 -17.04 14.02
C MET A 302 -3.92 -18.12 14.81
N GLU A 303 -3.09 -17.72 15.79
CA GLU A 303 -2.44 -18.62 16.74
C GLU A 303 -3.49 -19.47 17.48
N SER A 304 -4.44 -18.81 18.13
CA SER A 304 -5.48 -19.48 18.93
C SER A 304 -6.22 -20.53 18.08
N ILE A 305 -6.66 -20.15 16.88
CA ILE A 305 -7.36 -21.06 15.97
C ILE A 305 -6.45 -22.22 15.53
N ALA A 306 -5.20 -21.94 15.14
CA ALA A 306 -4.26 -22.97 14.70
C ALA A 306 -3.96 -24.00 15.81
N LEU A 307 -3.90 -23.55 17.06
CA LEU A 307 -3.73 -24.40 18.24
C LEU A 307 -5.00 -25.11 18.70
N GLY A 308 -6.16 -24.82 18.06
CA GLY A 308 -7.46 -25.37 18.47
C GLY A 308 -8.00 -24.76 19.76
N ILE A 309 -7.52 -23.57 20.14
CA ILE A 309 -7.99 -22.78 21.27
C ILE A 309 -9.13 -21.87 20.78
N VAL A 310 -10.23 -21.84 21.52
CA VAL A 310 -11.38 -20.96 21.19
C VAL A 310 -10.98 -19.50 21.48
N PRO A 311 -11.07 -18.58 20.50
CA PRO A 311 -10.53 -17.22 20.63
C PRO A 311 -11.50 -16.21 21.28
N ASP A 312 -12.53 -16.66 22.02
CA ASP A 312 -13.59 -15.78 22.55
C ASP A 312 -13.05 -14.66 23.45
N ALA A 313 -12.02 -14.94 24.25
CA ALA A 313 -11.37 -13.96 25.13
C ALA A 313 -10.69 -12.81 24.37
N LEU A 314 -10.36 -13.00 23.08
CA LEU A 314 -9.83 -11.98 22.19
C LEU A 314 -10.94 -11.11 21.59
N GLY A 315 -12.21 -11.56 21.63
CA GLY A 315 -13.37 -10.80 21.15
C GLY A 315 -13.96 -9.84 22.17
N VAL A 316 -13.56 -9.96 23.44
CA VAL A 316 -14.10 -9.17 24.55
C VAL A 316 -12.98 -8.46 25.30
N SER A 317 -13.19 -7.20 25.67
CA SER A 317 -12.24 -6.47 26.51
C SER A 317 -12.03 -7.25 27.83
N PRO A 318 -10.77 -7.47 28.27
CA PRO A 318 -9.54 -6.79 27.85
C PRO A 318 -8.67 -7.52 26.81
N PHE A 319 -9.28 -8.30 25.90
CA PHE A 319 -8.63 -8.92 24.73
C PHE A 319 -7.43 -9.83 25.10
N VAL A 320 -7.65 -10.77 26.01
CA VAL A 320 -6.55 -11.53 26.64
C VAL A 320 -6.07 -12.67 25.73
N SER A 321 -4.76 -12.69 25.43
CA SER A 321 -4.11 -13.80 24.72
C SER A 321 -4.07 -15.08 25.57
N PRO A 322 -4.28 -16.28 25.00
CA PRO A 322 -4.14 -17.53 25.74
C PRO A 322 -2.71 -17.87 26.14
N ALA A 323 -1.71 -17.45 25.36
CA ALA A 323 -0.30 -17.69 25.61
C ALA A 323 0.54 -16.51 25.10
N ALA A 324 1.56 -16.14 25.87
CA ALA A 324 2.56 -15.16 25.46
C ALA A 324 3.94 -15.79 25.26
N GLU A 325 4.18 -16.99 25.79
CA GLU A 325 5.47 -17.68 25.68
C GLU A 325 5.62 -18.42 24.35
N ALA A 326 6.86 -18.64 23.92
CA ALA A 326 7.16 -19.52 22.80
C ALA A 326 6.74 -20.96 23.10
N LEU A 327 6.25 -21.67 22.08
CA LEU A 327 5.72 -23.04 22.21
C LEU A 327 6.47 -24.01 21.29
N ASP A 328 6.75 -25.21 21.80
CA ASP A 328 7.26 -26.36 21.03
C ASP A 328 6.23 -27.48 21.12
N ILE A 329 5.60 -27.80 19.99
CA ILE A 329 4.44 -28.71 19.93
C ILE A 329 4.75 -29.84 18.95
N PRO A 330 4.52 -31.12 19.31
CA PRO A 330 4.61 -32.21 18.34
C PRO A 330 3.71 -31.92 17.13
N ALA A 331 4.26 -31.96 15.91
CA ALA A 331 3.54 -31.53 14.71
C ALA A 331 2.23 -32.30 14.49
N ARG A 332 2.22 -33.58 14.87
CA ARG A 332 1.04 -34.46 14.82
C ARG A 332 -0.13 -33.99 15.69
N ASP A 333 0.14 -33.28 16.79
CA ASP A 333 -0.90 -32.81 17.71
C ASP A 333 -1.66 -31.62 17.12
N LEU A 334 -1.03 -30.89 16.19
CA LEU A 334 -1.65 -29.85 15.38
C LEU A 334 -2.23 -30.37 14.05
N GLY A 335 -2.03 -31.66 13.75
CA GLY A 335 -2.43 -32.25 12.46
C GLY A 335 -1.52 -31.87 11.29
N ILE A 336 -0.31 -31.37 11.55
CA ILE A 336 0.68 -31.03 10.52
C ILE A 336 1.46 -32.30 10.13
N ARG A 337 1.44 -32.62 8.84
CA ARG A 337 1.96 -33.86 8.25
C ARG A 337 3.39 -33.67 7.76
N ILE A 338 4.30 -33.56 8.72
CA ILE A 338 5.74 -33.63 8.50
C ILE A 338 6.29 -34.93 9.11
N MET A 339 7.59 -35.02 9.42
CA MET A 339 8.16 -36.14 10.17
C MET A 339 7.27 -36.49 11.38
N PRO A 340 6.89 -37.77 11.61
CA PRO A 340 5.93 -38.14 12.65
C PRO A 340 6.32 -37.75 14.08
N GLY A 341 7.62 -37.72 14.39
CA GLY A 341 8.16 -37.21 15.66
C GLY A 341 8.59 -35.74 15.61
N GLY A 342 8.37 -35.06 14.48
CA GLY A 342 8.76 -33.67 14.23
C GLY A 342 8.02 -32.65 15.09
N ASN A 343 8.52 -31.42 15.05
CA ASN A 343 8.11 -30.33 15.94
C ASN A 343 7.55 -29.15 15.16
N VAL A 344 6.63 -28.41 15.78
CA VAL A 344 6.21 -27.08 15.37
C VAL A 344 6.62 -26.12 16.47
N HIS A 345 7.41 -25.11 16.11
CA HIS A 345 7.84 -24.05 17.00
C HIS A 345 7.07 -22.76 16.69
N CYS A 346 6.49 -22.17 17.73
CA CYS A 346 5.79 -20.89 17.67
C CYS A 346 6.60 -19.84 18.43
N LEU A 347 6.77 -18.65 17.85
CA LEU A 347 7.41 -17.53 18.55
C LEU A 347 6.48 -16.99 19.66
N PRO A 348 7.01 -16.22 20.63
CA PRO A 348 6.20 -15.52 21.63
C PRO A 348 5.22 -14.53 20.99
N SER A 349 4.14 -14.22 21.69
CA SER A 349 3.16 -13.19 21.34
C SER A 349 3.24 -12.03 22.33
N GLU A 350 3.01 -10.79 21.87
CA GLU A 350 3.18 -9.57 22.68
C GLU A 350 1.88 -9.17 23.40
N ALA A 351 0.73 -9.29 22.72
CA ALA A 351 -0.56 -8.83 23.22
C ALA A 351 -1.74 -9.54 22.55
N GLY A 352 -2.97 -9.12 22.88
CA GLY A 352 -4.21 -9.69 22.35
C GLY A 352 -4.33 -9.67 20.82
N PHE A 353 -3.85 -8.62 20.17
CA PHE A 353 -3.89 -8.49 18.70
C PHE A 353 -2.50 -8.32 18.07
N VAL A 354 -1.43 -8.56 18.83
CA VAL A 354 -0.04 -8.46 18.35
C VAL A 354 0.65 -9.77 18.69
N GLY A 355 0.86 -10.61 17.67
CA GLY A 355 1.31 -11.98 17.84
C GLY A 355 2.76 -12.22 17.45
N ALA A 356 3.07 -13.51 17.28
CA ALA A 356 4.34 -14.04 16.82
C ALA A 356 4.79 -13.50 15.45
N ASP A 357 3.86 -13.09 14.59
CA ASP A 357 4.15 -12.41 13.33
C ASP A 357 4.89 -11.09 13.52
N ASN A 358 4.43 -10.24 14.44
CA ASN A 358 5.10 -8.98 14.77
C ASN A 358 6.49 -9.20 15.37
N VAL A 359 6.64 -10.20 16.25
CA VAL A 359 7.94 -10.58 16.81
C VAL A 359 8.89 -11.05 15.70
N ALA A 360 8.37 -11.78 14.70
CA ALA A 360 9.11 -12.19 13.52
C ALA A 360 9.59 -10.97 12.70
N VAL A 361 8.73 -9.96 12.51
CA VAL A 361 9.10 -8.68 11.88
C VAL A 361 10.22 -7.99 12.67
N LEU A 362 10.13 -7.92 14.00
CA LEU A 362 11.16 -7.28 14.82
C LEU A 362 12.53 -7.97 14.70
N ILE A 363 12.60 -9.30 14.70
CA ILE A 363 13.90 -10.00 14.53
C ILE A 363 14.43 -9.97 13.09
N ALA A 364 13.56 -9.70 12.12
CA ALA A 364 13.92 -9.49 10.73
C ALA A 364 14.47 -8.08 10.50
N GLU A 365 13.84 -7.04 11.05
CA GLU A 365 14.26 -5.63 10.87
C GLU A 365 15.35 -5.20 11.86
N GLU A 366 15.33 -5.76 13.07
CA GLU A 366 16.30 -5.52 14.15
C GLU A 366 16.41 -4.04 14.61
N PRO A 367 15.29 -3.31 14.85
CA PRO A 367 15.35 -1.91 15.30
C PRO A 367 16.13 -1.75 16.62
N TYR A 368 16.12 -2.78 17.48
CA TYR A 368 16.86 -2.82 18.75
C TYR A 368 18.38 -2.96 18.61
N LYS A 369 18.93 -3.03 17.39
CA LYS A 369 20.38 -3.06 17.13
C LYS A 369 20.93 -1.74 16.58
N GLN A 370 20.13 -0.68 16.54
CA GLN A 370 20.52 0.62 16.00
C GLN A 370 20.12 1.79 16.90
N ASP A 371 20.74 2.95 16.70
CA ASP A 371 20.39 4.18 17.42
C ASP A 371 19.20 4.92 16.79
N LYS A 372 19.04 4.77 15.47
CA LYS A 372 17.98 5.44 14.70
C LYS A 372 16.61 5.00 15.18
N MET A 373 15.71 5.96 15.33
CA MET A 373 14.32 5.72 15.65
C MET A 373 13.57 5.26 14.39
N GLN A 374 13.25 3.97 14.34
CA GLN A 374 12.63 3.33 13.18
C GLN A 374 11.16 3.07 13.45
N LEU A 375 10.31 3.44 12.49
CA LEU A 375 8.90 3.11 12.45
C LEU A 375 8.68 1.99 11.43
N ILE A 376 8.33 0.80 11.89
CA ILE A 376 8.00 -0.35 11.05
C ILE A 376 6.47 -0.47 11.00
N ILE A 377 5.91 -0.59 9.81
CA ILE A 377 4.47 -0.73 9.58
C ILE A 377 4.27 -1.98 8.74
N ASP A 378 3.72 -3.04 9.35
CA ASP A 378 3.27 -4.22 8.63
C ASP A 378 1.85 -3.98 8.11
N ILE A 379 1.69 -3.89 6.79
CA ILE A 379 0.41 -3.53 6.19
C ILE A 379 -0.33 -4.79 5.75
N GLY A 380 -1.35 -5.15 6.52
CA GLY A 380 -2.40 -6.11 6.17
C GLY A 380 -3.80 -5.64 6.57
N THR A 381 -4.78 -6.55 6.58
CA THR A 381 -6.16 -6.32 7.05
C THR A 381 -6.21 -5.75 8.47
N ASN A 382 -5.34 -6.24 9.33
CA ASN A 382 -4.89 -5.55 10.54
C ASN A 382 -3.46 -5.09 10.27
N SER A 383 -3.07 -3.97 10.85
CA SER A 383 -1.72 -3.47 10.68
C SER A 383 -1.04 -3.27 12.01
N GLU A 384 0.04 -4.00 12.19
CA GLU A 384 0.93 -3.91 13.32
C GLU A 384 1.96 -2.80 13.05
N ILE A 385 2.14 -1.95 14.05
CA ILE A 385 3.06 -0.82 13.98
C ILE A 385 4.06 -0.98 15.12
N CYS A 386 5.34 -0.99 14.79
CA CYS A 386 6.42 -0.97 15.74
C CYS A 386 7.19 0.35 15.65
N LEU A 387 7.53 0.94 16.80
CA LEU A 387 8.38 2.12 16.88
C LEU A 387 9.50 1.84 17.88
N GLY A 388 10.75 2.02 17.46
CA GLY A 388 11.83 1.95 18.43
C GLY A 388 13.23 1.94 17.87
N ASN A 389 14.16 1.72 18.79
CA ASN A 389 15.60 1.61 18.58
C ASN A 389 16.21 0.70 19.67
N ARG A 390 17.53 0.72 19.86
CA ARG A 390 18.21 -0.06 20.91
C ARG A 390 17.78 0.24 22.35
N GLU A 391 17.18 1.40 22.61
CA GLU A 391 16.83 1.84 23.96
C GLU A 391 15.39 1.46 24.34
N LYS A 392 14.45 1.57 23.39
CA LYS A 392 13.03 1.34 23.62
C LYS A 392 12.35 0.75 22.39
N LEU A 393 11.35 -0.10 22.63
CA LEU A 393 10.49 -0.68 21.61
C LEU A 393 9.03 -0.54 22.05
N TYR A 394 8.20 -0.04 21.14
CA TYR A 394 6.76 0.07 21.31
C TYR A 394 6.06 -0.66 20.17
N SER A 395 4.92 -1.30 20.46
CA SER A 395 4.06 -1.87 19.43
C SER A 395 2.59 -1.50 19.63
N THR A 396 1.84 -1.47 18.54
CA THR A 396 0.37 -1.41 18.58
C THR A 396 -0.22 -2.12 17.36
N SER A 397 -1.50 -2.46 17.41
CA SER A 397 -2.26 -2.96 16.26
C SER A 397 -3.38 -1.98 15.93
N CYS A 398 -3.62 -1.77 14.64
CA CYS A 398 -4.63 -0.87 14.12
C CYS A 398 -5.55 -1.60 13.14
N ALA A 399 -6.87 -1.40 13.31
CA ALA A 399 -7.88 -1.89 12.36
C ALA A 399 -7.89 -0.98 11.13
N THR A 400 -7.14 -1.35 10.09
CA THR A 400 -7.06 -0.62 8.81
C THR A 400 -8.17 -1.03 7.85
N GLY A 401 -8.69 -2.25 7.99
CA GLY A 401 -9.75 -2.78 7.15
C GLY A 401 -9.24 -3.22 5.77
N PRO A 402 -10.06 -3.92 4.99
CA PRO A 402 -9.58 -4.65 3.81
C PRO A 402 -9.45 -3.78 2.54
N ALA A 403 -9.62 -2.46 2.67
CA ALA A 403 -9.58 -1.53 1.53
C ALA A 403 -8.22 -1.57 0.80
N LEU A 404 -7.14 -1.71 1.56
CA LEU A 404 -5.78 -1.83 1.02
C LEU A 404 -5.49 -3.21 0.42
N GLU A 405 -6.38 -4.19 0.55
CA GLU A 405 -6.31 -5.48 -0.14
C GLU A 405 -7.22 -5.52 -1.39
N GLY A 406 -7.85 -4.40 -1.73
CA GLY A 406 -8.78 -4.28 -2.85
C GLY A 406 -10.19 -4.78 -2.54
N ALA A 407 -10.50 -5.16 -1.29
CA ALA A 407 -11.86 -5.51 -0.89
C ALA A 407 -12.64 -4.27 -0.46
N GLN A 408 -13.97 -4.32 -0.54
CA GLN A 408 -14.88 -3.20 -0.22
C GLN A 408 -14.64 -1.93 -1.06
N ILE A 409 -13.96 -2.06 -2.20
CA ILE A 409 -13.81 -1.05 -3.24
C ILE A 409 -14.72 -1.44 -4.41
N LYS A 410 -15.50 -0.50 -4.98
CA LYS A 410 -16.54 -0.79 -6.00
C LYS A 410 -16.01 -1.60 -7.19
N CYS A 411 -14.87 -1.19 -7.74
CA CYS A 411 -14.16 -1.90 -8.81
C CYS A 411 -12.88 -2.57 -8.28
N GLY A 412 -12.85 -2.88 -6.99
CA GLY A 412 -11.73 -3.49 -6.31
C GLY A 412 -11.56 -4.96 -6.66
N MET A 413 -10.32 -5.39 -6.78
CA MET A 413 -9.95 -6.79 -6.88
C MET A 413 -8.59 -7.02 -6.21
N ARG A 414 -8.19 -8.28 -6.00
CA ARG A 414 -6.84 -8.56 -5.50
C ARG A 414 -5.78 -8.34 -6.57
N ALA A 415 -4.52 -8.28 -6.17
CA ALA A 415 -3.37 -8.25 -7.08
C ALA A 415 -3.31 -9.56 -7.87
N ALA A 416 -3.79 -9.52 -9.11
CA ALA A 416 -3.83 -10.63 -10.06
C ALA A 416 -3.81 -10.07 -11.48
N LYS A 417 -3.59 -10.90 -12.51
CA LYS A 417 -3.55 -10.46 -13.91
C LYS A 417 -4.83 -9.71 -14.32
N GLY A 418 -4.64 -8.52 -14.89
CA GLY A 418 -5.71 -7.58 -15.21
C GLY A 418 -6.02 -6.57 -14.10
N ALA A 419 -5.46 -6.71 -12.90
CA ALA A 419 -5.57 -5.68 -11.86
C ALA A 419 -4.71 -4.46 -12.22
N ILE A 420 -5.26 -3.27 -12.04
CA ILE A 420 -4.51 -2.01 -12.09
C ILE A 420 -3.71 -1.93 -10.79
N GLU A 421 -2.38 -1.97 -10.90
CA GLU A 421 -1.45 -1.97 -9.76
C GLU A 421 -0.78 -0.62 -9.50
N ALA A 422 -0.72 0.26 -10.49
CA ALA A 422 -0.21 1.60 -10.33
C ALA A 422 -0.99 2.60 -11.18
N VAL A 423 -1.16 3.81 -10.66
CA VAL A 423 -1.90 4.89 -11.32
C VAL A 423 -1.06 6.16 -11.28
N LYS A 424 -0.94 6.84 -12.42
CA LYS A 424 -0.45 8.23 -12.49
C LYS A 424 -1.46 9.09 -13.22
N ILE A 425 -1.85 10.22 -12.66
CA ILE A 425 -2.84 11.11 -13.29
C ILE A 425 -2.13 12.37 -13.79
N HIS A 426 -2.33 12.70 -15.06
CA HIS A 426 -1.73 13.91 -15.62
C HIS A 426 -2.38 15.15 -14.97
N PRO A 427 -1.62 16.09 -14.39
CA PRO A 427 -2.17 17.17 -13.55
C PRO A 427 -3.06 18.18 -14.29
N VAL A 428 -2.87 18.32 -15.62
CA VAL A 428 -3.67 19.23 -16.46
C VAL A 428 -4.84 18.52 -17.15
N THR A 429 -4.58 17.47 -17.92
CA THR A 429 -5.63 16.77 -18.68
C THR A 429 -6.51 15.86 -17.82
N LEU A 430 -6.03 15.49 -16.63
CA LEU A 430 -6.65 14.54 -15.71
C LEU A 430 -6.85 13.15 -16.33
N GLU A 431 -6.09 12.83 -17.38
CA GLU A 431 -6.06 11.50 -17.98
C GLU A 431 -5.13 10.57 -17.16
N PRO A 432 -5.58 9.35 -16.85
CA PRO A 432 -4.78 8.39 -16.10
C PRO A 432 -3.87 7.57 -17.03
N ARG A 433 -2.66 7.28 -16.54
CA ARG A 433 -1.78 6.23 -17.04
C ARG A 433 -1.80 5.08 -16.04
N LEU A 434 -2.07 3.87 -16.52
CA LEU A 434 -2.27 2.68 -15.71
C LEU A 434 -1.12 1.70 -15.96
N LYS A 435 -0.69 1.00 -14.90
CA LYS A 435 0.11 -0.22 -15.00
C LYS A 435 -0.77 -1.40 -14.62
N ILE A 436 -0.78 -2.44 -15.43
CA ILE A 436 -1.70 -3.58 -15.28
C ILE A 436 -0.85 -4.84 -15.10
N ILE A 437 -1.20 -5.64 -14.09
CA ILE A 437 -0.51 -6.91 -13.84
C ILE A 437 -0.71 -7.85 -15.03
N GLY A 438 0.38 -8.45 -15.51
CA GLY A 438 0.36 -9.41 -16.63
C GLY A 438 0.52 -8.79 -18.00
N GLU A 439 0.74 -7.47 -18.11
CA GLU A 439 0.99 -6.75 -19.37
C GLU A 439 2.31 -7.20 -20.04
N GLU A 440 3.30 -7.61 -19.25
CA GLU A 440 4.54 -8.23 -19.71
C GLU A 440 4.34 -9.56 -20.46
N THR A 441 3.19 -10.22 -20.30
CA THR A 441 2.85 -11.48 -20.98
C THR A 441 1.94 -11.31 -22.20
N GLY A 442 1.60 -10.07 -22.58
CA GLY A 442 0.71 -9.72 -23.69
C GLY A 442 -0.23 -8.54 -23.35
N GLN A 443 -1.16 -8.18 -24.24
CA GLN A 443 -2.14 -7.14 -23.95
C GLN A 443 -3.08 -7.57 -22.81
N ALA A 444 -2.85 -7.06 -21.59
CA ALA A 444 -3.74 -7.23 -20.46
C ALA A 444 -4.82 -6.13 -20.49
N VAL A 445 -6.10 -6.53 -20.43
CA VAL A 445 -7.22 -5.59 -20.30
C VAL A 445 -7.52 -5.38 -18.81
N PRO A 446 -7.68 -4.14 -18.33
CA PRO A 446 -8.06 -3.88 -16.96
C PRO A 446 -9.34 -4.60 -16.56
N ALA A 447 -9.28 -5.39 -15.50
CA ALA A 447 -10.42 -6.08 -14.90
C ALA A 447 -10.96 -5.33 -13.66
N GLY A 448 -10.07 -4.72 -12.89
CA GLY A 448 -10.37 -4.00 -11.65
C GLY A 448 -9.13 -3.31 -11.08
N ILE A 449 -9.22 -2.84 -9.83
CA ILE A 449 -8.18 -2.07 -9.13
C ILE A 449 -7.70 -2.87 -7.92
N CYS A 450 -6.39 -3.14 -7.80
CA CYS A 450 -5.86 -3.73 -6.57
C CYS A 450 -5.50 -2.68 -5.51
N GLY A 451 -5.11 -3.13 -4.33
CA GLY A 451 -4.78 -2.27 -3.21
C GLY A 451 -3.78 -1.15 -3.52
N SER A 452 -2.72 -1.45 -4.28
CA SER A 452 -1.68 -0.46 -4.61
C SER A 452 -2.23 0.52 -5.64
N GLY A 453 -3.03 0.02 -6.59
CA GLY A 453 -3.72 0.83 -7.57
C GLY A 453 -4.74 1.79 -6.96
N ILE A 454 -5.51 1.39 -5.93
CA ILE A 454 -6.49 2.27 -5.29
C ILE A 454 -5.81 3.31 -4.40
N LEU A 455 -4.73 2.94 -3.70
CA LEU A 455 -3.92 3.88 -2.93
C LEU A 455 -3.30 4.94 -3.85
N ASP A 456 -2.66 4.52 -4.94
CA ASP A 456 -2.13 5.42 -5.97
C ASP A 456 -3.21 6.29 -6.58
N ALA A 457 -4.36 5.73 -6.95
CA ALA A 457 -5.46 6.49 -7.54
C ALA A 457 -5.93 7.60 -6.61
N VAL A 458 -6.16 7.31 -5.32
CA VAL A 458 -6.60 8.31 -4.35
C VAL A 458 -5.51 9.35 -4.09
N ALA A 459 -4.25 8.95 -3.95
CA ALA A 459 -3.12 9.88 -3.78
C ALA A 459 -2.99 10.82 -4.98
N GLN A 460 -3.09 10.29 -6.21
CA GLN A 460 -3.01 11.07 -7.46
C GLN A 460 -4.26 11.95 -7.66
N MET A 461 -5.45 11.48 -7.27
CA MET A 461 -6.68 12.28 -7.31
C MET A 461 -6.60 13.49 -6.36
N ALA A 462 -6.03 13.31 -5.17
CA ALA A 462 -5.79 14.42 -4.24
C ALA A 462 -4.75 15.38 -4.84
N SER A 463 -3.64 14.83 -5.33
CA SER A 463 -2.53 15.57 -5.92
C SER A 463 -2.92 16.45 -7.11
N THR A 464 -3.88 15.99 -7.91
CA THR A 464 -4.36 16.69 -9.12
C THR A 464 -5.60 17.54 -8.87
N GLY A 465 -6.09 17.62 -7.63
CA GLY A 465 -7.27 18.41 -7.26
C GLY A 465 -8.60 17.81 -7.73
N ILE A 466 -8.64 16.55 -8.14
CA ILE A 466 -9.88 15.81 -8.43
C ILE A 466 -10.71 15.66 -7.14
N ILE A 467 -10.02 15.43 -6.02
CA ILE A 467 -10.61 15.45 -4.68
C ILE A 467 -9.95 16.52 -3.81
N GLU A 468 -10.74 17.10 -2.93
CA GLU A 468 -10.30 18.04 -1.89
C GLU A 468 -9.57 17.29 -0.76
N PRO A 469 -8.81 17.98 0.11
CA PRO A 469 -8.08 17.35 1.22
C PRO A 469 -8.96 16.51 2.16
N ASP A 470 -10.26 16.81 2.25
CA ASP A 470 -11.20 16.04 3.07
C ASP A 470 -11.82 14.83 2.34
N GLY A 471 -11.40 14.55 1.10
CA GLY A 471 -11.82 13.42 0.27
C GLY A 471 -13.06 13.67 -0.60
N ARG A 472 -13.66 14.87 -0.55
CA ARG A 472 -14.80 15.21 -1.42
C ARG A 472 -14.34 15.49 -2.86
N PHE A 473 -15.13 15.09 -3.84
CA PHE A 473 -14.87 15.47 -5.24
C PHE A 473 -14.99 16.99 -5.44
N SER A 474 -13.95 17.61 -6.02
CA SER A 474 -13.92 19.07 -6.22
C SER A 474 -14.92 19.51 -7.27
N SER A 475 -15.85 20.40 -6.90
CA SER A 475 -16.86 20.96 -7.83
C SER A 475 -16.24 21.77 -8.98
N ARG A 476 -14.96 22.13 -8.87
CA ARG A 476 -14.22 22.94 -9.84
C ARG A 476 -13.66 22.11 -10.99
N VAL A 477 -13.60 20.79 -10.86
CA VAL A 477 -13.06 19.90 -11.89
C VAL A 477 -14.11 19.59 -12.94
N ASN A 478 -13.82 20.01 -14.17
CA ASN A 478 -14.58 19.69 -15.37
C ASN A 478 -13.72 18.82 -16.30
N SER A 479 -13.94 17.51 -16.26
CA SER A 479 -13.27 16.53 -17.11
C SER A 479 -14.27 15.44 -17.50
N ARG A 480 -14.12 14.90 -18.71
CA ARG A 480 -14.91 13.73 -19.17
C ARG A 480 -14.77 12.51 -18.24
N ARG A 481 -13.69 12.47 -17.45
CA ARG A 481 -13.38 11.41 -16.50
C ARG A 481 -14.12 11.57 -15.17
N VAL A 482 -14.64 12.75 -14.84
CA VAL A 482 -15.42 12.96 -13.61
C VAL A 482 -16.88 13.12 -14.00
N ARG A 483 -17.70 12.13 -13.67
CA ARG A 483 -19.14 12.13 -13.97
C ARG A 483 -19.97 11.89 -12.72
N THR A 484 -21.28 11.97 -12.89
CA THR A 484 -22.26 11.62 -11.88
C THR A 484 -22.91 10.29 -12.26
N ASP A 485 -22.99 9.35 -11.32
CA ASP A 485 -23.67 8.08 -11.50
C ASP A 485 -25.20 8.24 -11.51
N GLU A 486 -25.91 7.13 -11.74
CA GLU A 486 -27.39 7.10 -11.75
C GLU A 486 -28.03 7.55 -10.43
N LYS A 487 -27.28 7.53 -9.33
CA LYS A 487 -27.73 7.92 -7.98
C LYS A 487 -27.32 9.35 -7.62
N GLY A 488 -26.81 10.14 -8.56
CA GLY A 488 -26.42 11.52 -8.31
C GLY A 488 -25.06 11.69 -7.62
N LYS A 489 -24.24 10.64 -7.51
CA LYS A 489 -22.93 10.66 -6.84
C LYS A 489 -21.79 10.79 -7.85
N ARG A 490 -20.77 11.58 -7.52
CA ARG A 490 -19.60 11.76 -8.40
C ARG A 490 -18.64 10.57 -8.31
N GLU A 491 -18.08 10.20 -9.46
CA GLU A 491 -17.05 9.18 -9.61
C GLU A 491 -16.00 9.61 -10.64
N TYR A 492 -14.76 9.11 -10.47
CA TYR A 492 -13.68 9.26 -11.44
C TYR A 492 -13.52 7.97 -12.25
N VAL A 493 -13.54 8.07 -13.57
CA VAL A 493 -13.43 6.92 -14.48
C VAL A 493 -11.97 6.65 -14.80
N LEU A 494 -11.36 5.66 -14.13
CA LEU A 494 -9.99 5.21 -14.42
C LEU A 494 -9.88 4.61 -15.82
N TYR A 495 -10.83 3.77 -16.21
CA TYR A 495 -10.79 3.08 -17.50
C TYR A 495 -12.18 3.00 -18.13
N PHE A 496 -12.29 3.47 -19.39
CA PHE A 496 -13.48 3.33 -20.20
C PHE A 496 -13.46 1.96 -20.90
N ARG A 497 -14.48 1.14 -20.68
CA ARG A 497 -14.60 -0.13 -21.40
C ARG A 497 -15.12 0.10 -22.82
N GLN A 498 -14.64 -0.73 -23.75
CA GLN A 498 -15.00 -0.62 -25.17
C GLN A 498 -16.33 -1.30 -25.50
N THR A 499 -16.77 -2.23 -24.66
CA THR A 499 -18.00 -3.01 -24.87
C THR A 499 -19.12 -2.49 -23.96
N PRO A 500 -20.28 -2.06 -24.49
CA PRO A 500 -21.37 -1.49 -23.68
C PRO A 500 -21.98 -2.42 -22.62
N SER A 501 -21.77 -3.74 -22.74
CA SER A 501 -22.24 -4.74 -21.77
C SER A 501 -21.37 -4.84 -20.51
N GLU A 502 -20.22 -4.16 -20.48
CA GLU A 502 -19.28 -4.20 -19.36
C GLU A 502 -19.20 -2.83 -18.69
N HIS A 503 -19.18 -2.78 -17.37
CA HIS A 503 -19.10 -1.53 -16.62
C HIS A 503 -17.68 -0.94 -16.64
N ASP A 504 -17.58 0.38 -16.77
CA ASP A 504 -16.34 1.14 -16.63
C ASP A 504 -15.67 0.90 -15.26
N ILE A 505 -14.35 1.01 -15.20
CA ILE A 505 -13.61 0.95 -13.93
C ILE A 505 -13.55 2.36 -13.35
N VAL A 506 -14.11 2.53 -12.16
CA VAL A 506 -14.32 3.82 -11.52
C VAL A 506 -13.82 3.83 -10.08
N VAL A 507 -13.48 5.02 -9.59
CA VAL A 507 -13.23 5.33 -8.17
C VAL A 507 -14.32 6.25 -7.67
N THR A 508 -15.05 5.81 -6.65
CA THR A 508 -16.15 6.54 -6.04
C THR A 508 -15.74 7.25 -4.75
N MET A 509 -16.61 8.13 -4.25
CA MET A 509 -16.39 8.75 -2.93
C MET A 509 -16.36 7.73 -1.78
N ALA A 510 -17.10 6.61 -1.90
CA ALA A 510 -17.06 5.56 -0.90
C ALA A 510 -15.68 4.86 -0.87
N ASP A 511 -15.09 4.64 -2.05
CA ASP A 511 -13.75 4.08 -2.19
C ASP A 511 -12.69 5.02 -1.60
N VAL A 512 -12.79 6.33 -1.90
CA VAL A 512 -11.91 7.36 -1.29
C VAL A 512 -12.02 7.34 0.24
N ARG A 513 -13.24 7.24 0.78
CA ARG A 513 -13.47 7.17 2.23
C ARG A 513 -12.86 5.91 2.85
N ALA A 514 -12.93 4.76 2.18
CA ALA A 514 -12.31 3.53 2.64
C ALA A 514 -10.79 3.66 2.76
N VAL A 515 -10.14 4.28 1.77
CA VAL A 515 -8.69 4.58 1.83
C VAL A 515 -8.36 5.57 2.95
N GLN A 516 -9.18 6.62 3.14
CA GLN A 516 -8.99 7.58 4.24
C GLN A 516 -9.08 6.93 5.62
N LEU A 517 -10.02 6.00 5.83
CA LEU A 517 -10.16 5.28 7.09
C LEU A 517 -8.92 4.43 7.39
N ALA A 518 -8.45 3.66 6.41
CA ALA A 518 -7.27 2.81 6.54
C ALA A 518 -6.02 3.65 6.87
N LYS A 519 -5.80 4.72 6.11
CA LYS A 519 -4.62 5.57 6.29
C LYS A 519 -4.68 6.40 7.58
N ALA A 520 -5.87 6.79 8.03
CA ALA A 520 -6.06 7.47 9.31
C ALA A 520 -5.77 6.55 10.50
N ALA A 521 -6.12 5.27 10.41
CA ALA A 521 -5.79 4.27 11.44
C ALA A 521 -4.27 4.13 11.61
N LEU A 522 -3.55 3.93 10.50
CA LEU A 522 -2.09 3.80 10.50
C LEU A 522 -1.39 5.04 11.06
N TYR A 523 -1.76 6.22 10.56
CA TYR A 523 -1.18 7.47 11.02
C TYR A 523 -1.45 7.71 12.51
N ALA A 524 -2.69 7.49 12.96
CA ALA A 524 -3.06 7.71 14.35
C ALA A 524 -2.37 6.71 15.30
N GLY A 525 -2.21 5.45 14.89
CA GLY A 525 -1.43 4.44 15.61
C GLY A 525 0.03 4.85 15.75
N ALA A 526 0.70 5.15 14.63
CA ALA A 526 2.08 5.61 14.61
C ALA A 526 2.29 6.87 15.46
N LYS A 527 1.40 7.87 15.35
CA LYS A 527 1.47 9.10 16.14
C LYS A 527 1.30 8.83 17.65
N THR A 528 0.45 7.86 18.01
CA THR A 528 0.25 7.47 19.40
C THR A 528 1.53 6.85 19.97
N LEU A 529 2.20 5.96 19.22
CA LEU A 529 3.51 5.43 19.63
C LEU A 529 4.57 6.52 19.77
N MET A 530 4.63 7.46 18.82
CA MET A 530 5.58 8.59 18.88
C MET A 530 5.36 9.45 20.13
N MET A 531 4.10 9.68 20.52
CA MET A 531 3.76 10.41 21.73
C MET A 531 4.20 9.65 22.99
N GLN A 532 3.96 8.34 23.07
CA GLN A 532 4.41 7.52 24.19
C GLN A 532 5.94 7.46 24.30
N CYS A 533 6.63 7.39 23.17
CA CYS A 533 8.08 7.46 23.09
C CYS A 533 8.65 8.87 23.43
N GLY A 534 7.82 9.92 23.33
CA GLY A 534 8.23 11.30 23.59
C GLY A 534 8.98 11.96 22.43
N ILE A 535 8.74 11.53 21.20
CA ILE A 535 9.44 12.00 19.99
C ILE A 535 8.53 12.79 19.05
N ALA A 536 9.12 13.73 18.32
CA ALA A 536 8.41 14.54 17.32
C ALA A 536 8.54 14.00 15.89
N ARG A 537 9.62 13.26 15.59
CA ARG A 537 9.99 12.77 14.25
C ARG A 537 10.60 11.38 14.35
N VAL A 538 10.49 10.62 13.27
CA VAL A 538 11.14 9.32 13.08
C VAL A 538 12.31 9.47 12.11
N ASP A 539 13.36 8.67 12.28
CA ASP A 539 14.54 8.71 11.41
C ASP A 539 14.34 7.88 10.15
N GLU A 540 13.62 6.77 10.28
CA GLU A 540 13.39 5.78 9.21
C GLU A 540 11.96 5.23 9.28
N VAL A 541 11.38 4.95 8.12
CA VAL A 541 10.11 4.22 7.98
C VAL A 541 10.33 2.98 7.14
N VAL A 542 9.94 1.82 7.67
CA VAL A 542 9.96 0.54 6.98
C VAL A 542 8.54 0.09 6.71
N LEU A 543 8.18 -0.10 5.45
CA LEU A 543 6.91 -0.68 5.05
C LEU A 543 7.09 -2.18 4.84
N ALA A 544 6.45 -2.98 5.70
CA ALA A 544 6.43 -4.43 5.65
C ALA A 544 5.07 -4.95 5.18
N GLY A 545 4.99 -6.26 5.01
CA GLY A 545 3.81 -6.98 4.58
C GLY A 545 3.79 -7.23 3.08
N ALA A 546 3.03 -8.24 2.69
CA ALA A 546 2.82 -8.63 1.30
C ALA A 546 2.37 -7.45 0.41
N PHE A 547 1.59 -6.53 0.99
CA PHE A 547 1.09 -5.34 0.33
C PHE A 547 2.15 -4.24 0.19
N GLY A 548 2.99 -4.04 1.22
CA GLY A 548 4.00 -2.98 1.27
C GLY A 548 4.94 -2.95 0.07
N ASN A 549 5.24 -4.12 -0.52
CA ASN A 549 6.06 -4.29 -1.72
C ASN A 549 5.60 -3.50 -2.95
N PHE A 550 4.31 -3.25 -3.08
CA PHE A 550 3.72 -2.64 -4.27
C PHE A 550 3.32 -1.18 -4.07
N ILE A 551 3.53 -0.64 -2.87
CA ILE A 551 3.17 0.74 -2.56
C ILE A 551 4.24 1.70 -3.10
N ASP A 552 3.80 2.69 -3.88
CA ASP A 552 4.66 3.81 -4.22
C ASP A 552 4.91 4.67 -2.97
N ARG A 553 6.18 4.73 -2.56
CA ARG A 553 6.63 5.42 -1.34
C ARG A 553 6.30 6.92 -1.36
N GLU A 554 6.30 7.54 -2.54
CA GLU A 554 5.99 8.96 -2.70
C GLU A 554 4.50 9.16 -2.47
N ASN A 555 3.66 8.36 -3.13
CA ASN A 555 2.21 8.39 -2.94
C ASN A 555 1.80 8.08 -1.49
N ALA A 556 2.44 7.12 -0.83
CA ALA A 556 2.17 6.81 0.58
C ALA A 556 2.47 7.99 1.52
N LEU A 557 3.61 8.65 1.32
CA LEU A 557 3.98 9.84 2.08
C LEU A 557 3.00 10.99 1.78
N ASN A 558 2.68 11.23 0.52
CA ASN A 558 1.77 12.29 0.06
C ASN A 558 0.32 12.09 0.51
N LEU A 559 -0.10 10.84 0.66
CA LEU A 559 -1.40 10.50 1.21
C LEU A 559 -1.45 10.75 2.73
N GLY A 560 -0.30 10.81 3.39
CA GLY A 560 -0.15 10.83 4.84
C GLY A 560 -0.51 9.49 5.46
N LEU A 561 0.00 8.39 4.87
CA LEU A 561 -0.16 7.03 5.41
C LEU A 561 0.54 6.87 6.76
N PHE A 562 1.65 7.58 6.94
CA PHE A 562 2.48 7.60 8.16
C PHE A 562 3.04 9.02 8.40
N PRO A 563 3.57 9.30 9.61
CA PRO A 563 4.21 10.57 9.96
C PRO A 563 5.39 10.93 9.04
N ASP A 564 5.66 12.23 8.92
CA ASP A 564 6.69 12.78 8.02
C ASP A 564 8.08 12.15 8.25
N CYS A 565 8.69 11.66 7.17
CA CYS A 565 10.00 11.03 7.14
C CYS A 565 10.70 11.31 5.81
N ALA A 566 12.03 11.41 5.81
CA ALA A 566 12.78 11.62 4.58
C ALA A 566 12.61 10.42 3.65
N TYR A 567 12.22 10.66 2.40
CA TYR A 567 11.96 9.69 1.33
C TYR A 567 13.10 8.70 1.13
N LYS A 568 14.35 9.16 1.21
CA LYS A 568 15.53 8.28 1.14
C LYS A 568 15.61 7.28 2.31
N ASN A 569 14.92 7.55 3.41
CA ASN A 569 14.82 6.72 4.61
C ASN A 569 13.45 6.00 4.67
N ILE A 570 12.70 5.95 3.57
CA ILE A 570 11.50 5.11 3.46
C ILE A 570 11.91 3.86 2.67
N THR A 571 11.90 2.72 3.35
CA THR A 571 12.29 1.43 2.79
C THR A 571 11.09 0.47 2.79
N VAL A 572 11.21 -0.58 1.99
CA VAL A 572 10.18 -1.61 1.84
C VAL A 572 10.87 -2.95 2.09
N SER A 573 10.32 -3.77 2.99
CA SER A 573 10.94 -5.02 3.44
C SER A 573 10.21 -6.30 2.99
N GLY A 574 9.10 -6.17 2.27
CA GLY A 574 8.29 -7.30 1.82
C GLY A 574 7.75 -8.13 2.98
N ASN A 575 7.70 -9.46 2.83
CA ASN A 575 7.21 -10.34 3.88
C ASN A 575 8.24 -10.51 5.02
N ALA A 576 8.38 -9.49 5.85
CA ALA A 576 9.29 -9.48 7.00
C ALA A 576 8.92 -10.56 8.04
N ALA A 577 7.62 -10.84 8.26
CA ALA A 577 7.18 -11.93 9.14
C ALA A 577 7.68 -13.30 8.63
N GLY A 578 7.56 -13.57 7.33
CA GLY A 578 8.11 -14.76 6.69
C GLY A 578 9.63 -14.87 6.79
N VAL A 579 10.36 -13.75 6.64
CA VAL A 579 11.81 -13.69 6.85
C VAL A 579 12.15 -14.03 8.30
N GLY A 580 11.44 -13.44 9.28
CA GLY A 580 11.62 -13.73 10.70
C GLY A 580 11.34 -15.19 11.05
N ALA A 581 10.28 -15.78 10.49
CA ALA A 581 9.97 -17.21 10.66
C ALA A 581 11.11 -18.10 10.14
N ARG A 582 11.71 -17.76 8.98
CA ARG A 582 12.88 -18.46 8.45
C ARG A 582 14.10 -18.29 9.35
N MET A 583 14.35 -17.09 9.86
CA MET A 583 15.45 -16.84 10.80
C MET A 583 15.31 -17.69 12.06
N ALA A 584 14.09 -17.78 12.61
CA ALA A 584 13.79 -18.62 13.76
C ALA A 584 13.90 -20.12 13.43
N LEU A 585 13.53 -20.56 12.23
CA LEU A 585 13.70 -21.96 11.81
C LEU A 585 15.19 -22.33 11.74
N LEU A 586 15.98 -21.47 11.12
CA LEU A 586 17.38 -21.72 10.82
C LEU A 586 18.32 -21.44 12.00
N SER A 587 17.88 -20.72 13.03
CA SER A 587 18.74 -20.34 14.15
C SER A 587 18.01 -20.35 15.49
N THR A 588 18.46 -21.22 16.40
CA THR A 588 18.01 -21.22 17.81
C THR A 588 18.44 -19.96 18.56
N GLU A 589 19.51 -19.28 18.13
CA GLU A 589 19.89 -17.98 18.67
C GLU A 589 18.86 -16.91 18.31
N LYS A 590 18.29 -16.96 17.10
CA LYS A 590 17.19 -16.08 16.69
C LYS A 590 15.90 -16.36 17.47
N ARG A 591 15.64 -17.62 17.88
CA ARG A 591 14.52 -17.94 18.79
C ARG A 591 14.73 -17.31 20.18
N ALA A 592 15.95 -17.39 20.71
CA ALA A 592 16.28 -16.76 21.99
C ALA A 592 16.22 -15.23 21.92
N GLU A 593 16.67 -14.65 20.81
CA GLU A 593 16.55 -13.22 20.51
C GLU A 593 15.08 -12.80 20.43
N ALA A 594 14.23 -13.53 19.69
CA ALA A 594 12.79 -13.29 19.62
C ALA A 594 12.14 -13.25 21.01
N LYS A 595 12.48 -14.21 21.89
CA LYS A 595 12.03 -14.23 23.28
C LYS A 595 12.45 -12.99 24.07
N THR A 596 13.69 -12.55 23.87
CA THR A 596 14.22 -11.36 24.56
C THR A 596 13.51 -10.10 24.07
N VAL A 597 13.39 -9.94 22.75
CA VAL A 597 12.80 -8.78 22.10
C VAL A 597 11.32 -8.65 22.44
N ALA A 598 10.55 -9.74 22.39
CA ALA A 598 9.13 -9.72 22.79
C ALA A 598 8.94 -9.22 24.23
N GLY A 599 9.86 -9.54 25.14
CA GLY A 599 9.84 -9.02 26.53
C GLY A 599 10.29 -7.57 26.70
N MET A 600 10.91 -6.98 25.68
CA MET A 600 11.32 -5.56 25.67
C MET A 600 10.23 -4.63 25.15
N VAL A 601 9.23 -5.16 24.43
CA VAL A 601 8.21 -4.37 23.75
C VAL A 601 7.16 -3.88 24.74
N GLU A 602 6.93 -2.57 24.73
CA GLU A 602 5.82 -1.94 25.44
C GLU A 602 4.61 -1.84 24.49
N PHE A 603 3.60 -2.68 24.73
CA PHE A 603 2.36 -2.66 23.95
C PHE A 603 1.49 -1.47 24.34
N VAL A 604 1.04 -0.70 23.33
CA VAL A 604 0.16 0.46 23.49
C VAL A 604 -1.23 0.13 22.94
N ASP A 605 -2.23 0.03 23.83
CA ASP A 605 -3.62 -0.17 23.43
C ASP A 605 -4.26 1.14 22.96
N THR A 606 -4.30 1.33 21.64
CA THR A 606 -4.89 2.51 21.00
C THR A 606 -6.37 2.72 21.32
N ALA A 607 -7.13 1.68 21.67
CA ALA A 607 -8.54 1.82 22.05
C ALA A 607 -8.71 2.49 23.42
N SER A 608 -7.72 2.33 24.30
CA SER A 608 -7.67 2.95 25.63
C SER A 608 -7.07 4.36 25.63
N GLU A 609 -6.40 4.75 24.54
CA GLU A 609 -5.59 5.95 24.46
C GLU A 609 -6.40 7.24 24.32
N ALA A 610 -6.18 8.15 25.27
CA ALA A 610 -6.85 9.44 25.28
C ALA A 610 -6.52 10.24 24.00
N GLY A 611 -7.57 10.71 23.32
CA GLY A 611 -7.45 11.51 22.10
C GLY A 611 -7.15 10.71 20.84
N PHE A 612 -7.16 9.38 20.85
CA PHE A 612 -7.01 8.57 19.63
C PHE A 612 -8.06 8.96 18.57
N SER A 613 -9.33 9.09 18.96
CA SER A 613 -10.41 9.49 18.04
C SER A 613 -10.17 10.89 17.41
N LYS A 614 -9.55 11.81 18.15
CA LYS A 614 -9.17 13.14 17.63
C LYS A 614 -8.05 13.00 16.60
N ARG A 615 -7.00 12.24 16.91
CA ARG A 615 -5.88 11.97 16.01
C ARG A 615 -6.37 11.29 14.72
N PHE A 616 -7.19 10.26 14.86
CA PHE A 616 -7.85 9.56 13.75
C PHE A 616 -8.64 10.53 12.86
N THR A 617 -9.49 11.38 13.45
CA THR A 617 -10.29 12.36 12.70
C THR A 617 -9.42 13.38 11.96
N GLN A 618 -8.32 13.84 12.57
CA GLN A 618 -7.36 14.75 11.92
C GLN A 618 -6.60 14.06 10.78
N ALA A 619 -6.29 12.78 10.94
CA ALA A 619 -5.60 11.95 9.96
C ALA A 619 -6.48 11.53 8.77
N MET A 620 -7.80 11.73 8.81
CA MET A 620 -8.68 11.53 7.65
C MET A 620 -8.39 12.51 6.49
N PHE A 621 -7.83 13.69 6.78
CA PHE A 621 -7.45 14.68 5.76
C PHE A 621 -6.18 14.25 5.03
N ILE A 622 -6.02 14.61 3.75
CA ILE A 622 -4.84 14.26 2.94
C ILE A 622 -3.93 15.51 2.78
N PRO A 623 -2.64 15.45 3.16
CA PRO A 623 -1.98 14.35 3.88
C PRO A 623 -2.39 14.28 5.35
N HIS A 624 -2.73 15.41 5.99
CA HIS A 624 -3.24 15.49 7.35
C HIS A 624 -3.87 16.88 7.58
N LYS A 625 -4.69 17.04 8.64
CA LYS A 625 -5.37 18.33 8.91
C LYS A 625 -4.45 19.42 9.47
N SER A 626 -3.45 19.05 10.28
CA SER A 626 -2.60 19.98 11.04
C SER A 626 -1.11 19.70 10.94
N ASP A 627 -0.70 18.44 11.09
CA ASP A 627 0.71 18.02 11.01
C ASP A 627 1.34 18.38 9.66
N ILE A 628 2.58 18.87 9.73
CA ILE A 628 3.33 19.39 8.59
C ILE A 628 4.21 18.26 8.03
N PHE A 629 4.18 18.09 6.70
CA PHE A 629 5.03 17.15 5.97
C PHE A 629 6.15 17.96 5.30
N THR A 630 7.33 17.92 5.90
CA THR A 630 8.52 18.72 5.61
C THR A 630 9.66 17.94 4.97
N ALA A 631 9.68 16.61 5.10
CA ALA A 631 10.89 15.84 4.87
C ALA A 631 11.20 15.58 3.38
N ASN A 632 10.24 15.75 2.46
CA ASN A 632 10.42 16.01 1.02
C ASN A 632 9.29 16.88 0.51
N LYS A 633 9.52 17.57 -0.62
CA LYS A 633 8.57 18.50 -1.24
C LYS A 633 7.16 17.87 -1.21
N PRO A 634 6.16 18.53 -0.61
CA PRO A 634 4.79 18.10 -0.82
C PRO A 634 4.53 18.02 -2.33
N VAL A 635 3.67 17.09 -2.75
CA VAL A 635 2.97 17.25 -4.03
C VAL A 635 2.60 18.71 -4.18
N GLU A 636 3.00 19.31 -5.30
CA GLU A 636 2.45 20.58 -5.71
C GLU A 636 0.95 20.40 -5.95
N PHE A 637 0.16 20.55 -4.88
CA PHE A 637 -1.20 21.06 -4.98
C PHE A 637 -1.15 22.35 -5.79
N PRO A 638 -2.15 22.62 -6.65
CA PRO A 638 -2.11 23.70 -7.63
C PRO A 638 -1.63 24.96 -6.93
N CYS A 639 -0.44 25.42 -7.34
CA CYS A 639 0.24 26.60 -6.82
C CYS A 639 -0.80 27.65 -6.40
N PRO A 640 -0.83 28.11 -5.14
CA PRO A 640 -1.69 29.20 -4.72
C PRO A 640 -1.14 30.46 -5.38
N GLY A 641 -1.50 30.66 -6.65
CA GLY A 641 -1.34 31.93 -7.35
C GLY A 641 -2.42 32.91 -6.93
N ILE A 642 -2.83 32.84 -5.67
CA ILE A 642 -3.35 33.97 -4.95
C ILE A 642 -2.23 34.20 -3.95
N HIS A 643 -1.42 35.25 -4.15
CA HIS A 643 -0.98 35.98 -2.97
C HIS A 643 -2.28 36.46 -2.33
N SER A 644 -2.88 35.63 -1.48
CA SER A 644 -3.85 36.16 -0.56
C SER A 644 -3.04 37.13 0.29
N PRO A 645 -3.54 38.35 0.54
CA PRO A 645 -2.99 39.20 1.58
C PRO A 645 -3.31 38.56 2.94
N GLU A 646 -2.98 37.29 3.15
CA GLU A 646 -3.11 36.58 4.42
C GLU A 646 -1.82 36.79 5.20
N GLY A 647 -1.64 38.06 5.53
CA GLY A 647 -0.64 38.60 6.43
C GLY A 647 -1.10 39.95 7.01
N ASN A 648 -2.40 40.28 6.96
CA ASN A 648 -2.94 41.42 7.67
C ASN A 648 -4.44 41.26 7.96
N THR A 649 -4.82 41.16 9.23
CA THR A 649 -6.21 41.05 9.69
C THR A 649 -6.96 42.39 9.62
N GLY A 650 -6.86 43.10 8.49
CA GLY A 650 -7.58 44.34 8.21
C GLY A 650 -8.11 44.30 6.78
N THR A 651 -9.27 44.90 6.53
CA THR A 651 -9.77 45.13 5.16
C THR A 651 -8.69 45.86 4.35
N PRO A 652 -8.24 45.33 3.19
CA PRO A 652 -7.24 46.01 2.38
C PRO A 652 -7.82 47.33 1.85
N GLU A 653 -7.23 48.44 2.25
CA GLU A 653 -7.52 49.76 1.65
C GLU A 653 -6.84 49.83 0.29
N TYR A 654 -7.64 49.89 -0.78
CA TYR A 654 -7.14 50.09 -2.14
C TYR A 654 -6.93 51.58 -2.40
N PRO A 655 -5.76 52.01 -2.93
CA PRO A 655 -5.47 53.41 -3.23
C PRO A 655 -6.47 54.06 -4.19
N TYR A 656 -7.08 53.26 -5.06
CA TYR A 656 -8.04 53.71 -6.06
C TYR A 656 -9.31 52.88 -6.03
N LYS A 657 -10.44 53.56 -6.27
CA LYS A 657 -11.77 52.94 -6.31
C LYS A 657 -11.97 52.03 -7.53
N ASP A 658 -11.42 52.45 -8.68
CA ASP A 658 -11.49 51.76 -9.96
C ASP A 658 -10.32 52.20 -10.86
N PRO A 659 -10.12 51.58 -12.05
CA PRO A 659 -9.03 51.95 -12.95
C PRO A 659 -9.07 53.39 -13.49
N ALA A 660 -10.23 54.08 -13.48
CA ALA A 660 -10.30 55.46 -13.93
C ALA A 660 -9.64 56.40 -12.91
N GLY A 661 -9.83 56.13 -11.61
CA GLY A 661 -9.19 56.88 -10.53
C GLY A 661 -7.65 56.81 -10.56
N LEU A 662 -7.07 55.70 -11.04
CA LEU A 662 -5.63 55.59 -11.28
C LEU A 662 -5.18 56.54 -12.42
N LEU A 663 -5.93 56.58 -13.52
CA LEU A 663 -5.61 57.42 -14.68
C LEU A 663 -5.73 58.92 -14.36
N GLU A 664 -6.64 59.32 -13.49
CA GLU A 664 -6.77 60.71 -13.03
C GLU A 664 -5.58 61.19 -12.18
N LYS A 665 -4.84 60.26 -11.56
CA LYS A 665 -3.67 60.52 -10.71
C LYS A 665 -2.43 59.79 -11.21
N GLU A 666 -2.29 59.67 -12.53
CA GLU A 666 -1.20 58.91 -13.14
C GLU A 666 0.19 59.46 -12.77
N GLY A 667 0.33 60.76 -12.55
CA GLY A 667 1.60 61.39 -12.14
C GLY A 667 2.19 60.85 -10.84
N ASP A 668 1.34 60.48 -9.87
CA ASP A 668 1.78 59.89 -8.60
C ASP A 668 2.34 58.48 -8.80
N PHE A 669 1.76 57.73 -9.74
CA PHE A 669 2.22 56.39 -10.11
C PHE A 669 3.51 56.42 -10.96
N ILE A 670 3.57 57.34 -11.93
CA ILE A 670 4.74 57.58 -12.81
C ILE A 670 5.96 58.08 -12.03
N SER A 671 5.77 58.68 -10.85
CA SER A 671 6.88 59.05 -9.94
C SER A 671 7.75 57.86 -9.50
N GLY A 672 7.30 56.62 -9.73
CA GLY A 672 8.02 55.38 -9.48
C GLY A 672 7.99 54.88 -8.03
N SER A 673 7.68 55.75 -7.06
CA SER A 673 7.67 55.42 -5.63
C SER A 673 6.63 54.36 -5.26
N LEU A 674 5.41 54.48 -5.79
CA LEU A 674 4.31 53.55 -5.54
C LEU A 674 4.55 52.19 -6.20
N LEU A 675 4.95 52.17 -7.48
CA LEU A 675 5.26 50.93 -8.18
C LEU A 675 6.42 50.18 -7.51
N HIS A 676 7.49 50.88 -7.15
CA HIS A 676 8.63 50.29 -6.44
C HIS A 676 8.19 49.64 -5.11
N SER A 677 7.32 50.31 -4.34
CA SER A 677 6.78 49.74 -3.10
C SER A 677 5.97 48.46 -3.33
N ILE A 678 5.15 48.41 -4.39
CA ILE A 678 4.35 47.23 -4.75
C ILE A 678 5.26 46.08 -5.17
N ILE A 679 6.31 46.37 -5.97
CA ILE A 679 7.28 45.36 -6.37
C ILE A 679 7.97 44.79 -5.15
N LEU A 680 8.47 45.61 -4.22
CA LEU A 680 9.14 45.13 -3.01
C LEU A 680 8.20 44.30 -2.11
N GLN A 681 6.96 44.71 -1.93
CA GLN A 681 5.98 43.98 -1.11
C GLN A 681 5.55 42.63 -1.70
N ASN A 682 5.66 42.47 -3.03
CA ASN A 682 5.29 41.24 -3.74
C ASN A 682 6.51 40.44 -4.21
N SER A 683 7.72 40.93 -3.94
CA SER A 683 8.97 40.21 -4.24
C SER A 683 9.20 39.12 -3.19
N ARG A 684 9.74 37.99 -3.63
CA ARG A 684 10.21 36.95 -2.72
C ARG A 684 11.34 37.45 -1.80
N ASP A 685 11.35 36.94 -0.56
CA ASP A 685 12.46 37.13 0.36
C ASP A 685 13.71 36.33 -0.09
N ASN A 686 14.90 36.89 0.13
CA ASN A 686 16.20 36.23 -0.10
C ASN A 686 16.42 35.76 -1.57
N LEU A 687 16.15 36.61 -2.54
CA LEU A 687 16.47 36.34 -3.95
C LEU A 687 18.00 36.25 -4.16
N PRO A 688 18.48 35.32 -5.02
CA PRO A 688 19.88 35.28 -5.44
C PRO A 688 20.33 36.60 -6.08
N GLU A 689 21.61 36.93 -5.93
CA GLU A 689 22.20 38.10 -6.56
C GLU A 689 22.05 38.02 -8.10
N GLY A 690 21.64 39.12 -8.72
CA GLY A 690 21.39 39.17 -10.17
C GLY A 690 19.99 38.72 -10.62
N LEU A 691 19.07 38.39 -9.69
CA LEU A 691 17.68 38.02 -9.99
C LEU A 691 16.68 39.06 -9.43
N LEU A 692 15.76 39.49 -10.29
CA LEU A 692 14.64 40.38 -9.93
C LEU A 692 13.30 39.63 -10.03
N ASP A 693 12.49 39.68 -8.98
CA ASP A 693 11.10 39.21 -9.02
C ASP A 693 10.18 40.36 -9.45
N LEU A 694 9.36 40.13 -10.47
CA LEU A 694 8.60 41.18 -11.12
C LEU A 694 7.14 40.76 -11.33
N PRO A 695 6.18 41.40 -10.64
CA PRO A 695 4.76 41.17 -10.89
C PRO A 695 4.33 41.79 -12.23
N GLY A 696 3.38 41.15 -12.90
CA GLY A 696 2.81 41.64 -14.15
C GLY A 696 1.73 42.72 -13.96
N PRO A 697 1.31 43.38 -15.06
CA PRO A 697 0.41 44.53 -15.02
C PRO A 697 -0.91 44.27 -14.31
N PHE A 698 -1.49 43.08 -14.47
CA PHE A 698 -2.80 42.79 -13.89
C PHE A 698 -2.71 42.53 -12.39
N SER A 699 -1.67 41.84 -11.92
CA SER A 699 -1.36 41.69 -10.49
C SER A 699 -1.07 43.03 -9.81
N VAL A 700 -0.27 43.91 -10.43
CA VAL A 700 -0.03 45.26 -9.91
C VAL A 700 -1.33 46.07 -9.83
N LEU A 701 -2.17 46.01 -10.86
CA LEU A 701 -3.48 46.66 -10.82
C LEU A 701 -4.38 46.09 -9.71
N GLY A 702 -4.28 44.78 -9.42
CA GLY A 702 -4.99 44.11 -8.33
C GLY A 702 -4.56 44.55 -6.92
N CYS A 703 -3.37 45.15 -6.77
CA CYS A 703 -2.93 45.79 -5.53
C CYS A 703 -3.46 47.23 -5.40
N LEU A 704 -3.75 47.88 -6.53
CA LEU A 704 -4.17 49.28 -6.59
C LEU A 704 -5.69 49.44 -6.53
N VAL A 705 -6.42 48.43 -7.00
CA VAL A 705 -7.88 48.45 -7.16
C VAL A 705 -8.43 47.08 -6.74
N SER A 706 -9.60 47.07 -6.09
CA SER A 706 -10.23 45.83 -5.62
C SER A 706 -10.48 44.82 -6.77
N PRO A 707 -10.05 43.55 -6.62
CA PRO A 707 -10.26 42.50 -7.62
C PRO A 707 -11.72 42.28 -8.03
N VAL A 708 -12.66 42.48 -7.10
CA VAL A 708 -14.11 42.32 -7.37
C VAL A 708 -14.60 43.37 -8.37
N SER A 709 -13.99 44.56 -8.37
CA SER A 709 -14.35 45.67 -9.24
C SER A 709 -13.73 45.58 -10.63
N LEU A 710 -12.54 44.99 -10.76
CA LEU A 710 -11.74 44.97 -11.99
C LEU A 710 -12.42 44.24 -13.16
N TYR A 711 -12.92 43.03 -12.92
CA TYR A 711 -13.55 42.24 -13.98
C TYR A 711 -14.89 42.84 -14.43
N GLY A 712 -15.68 43.37 -13.49
CA GLY A 712 -16.94 44.05 -13.80
C GLY A 712 -16.71 45.37 -14.54
N PHE A 713 -15.69 46.13 -14.14
CA PHE A 713 -15.29 47.37 -14.80
C PHE A 713 -14.79 47.12 -16.21
N GLY A 714 -13.93 46.12 -16.44
CA GLY A 714 -13.43 45.79 -17.78
C GLY A 714 -14.51 45.41 -18.79
N ARG A 715 -15.65 44.86 -18.33
CA ARG A 715 -16.81 44.57 -19.19
C ARG A 715 -17.58 45.83 -19.59
N LYS A 716 -17.63 46.86 -18.74
CA LYS A 716 -18.39 48.11 -18.97
C LYS A 716 -17.55 49.24 -19.56
N HIS A 717 -16.28 49.32 -19.18
CA HIS A 717 -15.35 50.42 -19.48
C HIS A 717 -13.99 49.86 -19.95
N GLY A 718 -14.02 48.95 -20.92
CA GLY A 718 -12.83 48.22 -21.38
C GLY A 718 -11.69 49.12 -21.87
N GLU A 719 -11.99 50.25 -22.52
CA GLU A 719 -10.95 51.18 -23.00
C GLU A 719 -10.15 51.81 -21.85
N LEU A 720 -10.81 52.16 -20.75
CA LEU A 720 -10.14 52.72 -19.57
C LEU A 720 -9.31 51.66 -18.86
N LEU A 721 -9.79 50.41 -18.80
CA LEU A 721 -9.01 49.29 -18.26
C LEU A 721 -7.76 49.02 -19.11
N ASP A 722 -7.87 49.00 -20.44
CA ASP A 722 -6.71 48.81 -21.30
C ASP A 722 -5.70 49.95 -21.14
N ARG A 723 -6.15 51.21 -21.07
CA ARG A 723 -5.29 52.37 -20.79
C ARG A 723 -4.55 52.24 -19.45
N ALA A 724 -5.24 51.84 -18.39
CA ALA A 724 -4.63 51.63 -17.08
C ALA A 724 -3.58 50.51 -17.11
N LEU A 725 -3.89 49.38 -17.74
CA LEU A 725 -2.93 48.28 -17.91
C LEU A 725 -1.74 48.68 -18.81
N ASN A 726 -1.94 49.57 -19.79
CA ASN A 726 -0.88 50.11 -20.64
C ASN A 726 0.09 50.98 -19.86
N LEU A 727 -0.45 51.90 -19.05
CA LEU A 727 0.35 52.72 -18.16
C LEU A 727 1.20 51.85 -17.22
N ILE A 728 0.56 50.89 -16.56
CA ILE A 728 1.25 49.97 -15.63
C ILE A 728 2.31 49.14 -16.36
N ALA A 729 2.00 48.58 -17.53
CA ALA A 729 2.96 47.78 -18.31
C ALA A 729 4.19 48.60 -18.73
N GLY A 730 3.99 49.86 -19.12
CA GLY A 730 5.08 50.79 -19.47
C GLY A 730 5.97 51.12 -18.28
N GLU A 731 5.38 51.38 -17.11
CA GLU A 731 6.17 51.65 -15.89
C GLU A 731 6.91 50.42 -15.39
N ILE A 732 6.29 49.22 -15.44
CA ILE A 732 6.96 47.95 -15.13
C ILE A 732 8.13 47.71 -16.10
N ALA A 733 7.96 48.00 -17.39
CA ALA A 733 9.02 47.90 -18.39
C ALA A 733 10.16 48.89 -18.11
N SER A 734 9.83 50.14 -17.78
CA SER A 734 10.82 51.17 -17.39
C SER A 734 11.64 50.74 -16.17
N TYR A 735 10.96 50.19 -15.15
CA TYR A 735 11.61 49.63 -13.96
C TYR A 735 12.55 48.46 -14.31
N ALA A 736 12.06 47.51 -15.10
CA ALA A 736 12.83 46.35 -15.52
C ALA A 736 14.04 46.71 -16.39
N LYS A 737 13.93 47.71 -17.28
CA LYS A 737 15.05 48.22 -18.07
C LYS A 737 16.17 48.76 -17.20
N LYS A 738 15.83 49.62 -16.22
CA LYS A 738 16.79 50.13 -15.25
C LYS A 738 17.45 48.99 -14.45
N ALA A 739 16.68 47.97 -14.08
CA ALA A 739 17.23 46.83 -13.36
C ALA A 739 18.25 46.04 -14.20
N VAL A 740 17.96 45.83 -15.50
CA VAL A 740 18.90 45.20 -16.45
C VAL A 740 20.15 46.06 -16.66
N GLU A 741 20.00 47.39 -16.79
CA GLU A 741 21.13 48.32 -16.88
C GLU A 741 22.04 48.28 -15.63
N ASN A 742 21.46 47.98 -14.46
CA ASN A 742 22.17 47.81 -13.19
C ASN A 742 22.66 46.37 -12.95
N GLY A 743 22.65 45.51 -13.97
CA GLY A 743 23.29 44.20 -13.91
C GLY A 743 22.38 43.02 -13.53
N ILE A 744 21.05 43.19 -13.48
CA ILE A 744 20.13 42.05 -13.33
C ILE A 744 20.19 41.14 -14.56
N LYS A 745 20.48 39.86 -14.32
CA LYS A 745 20.61 38.81 -15.34
C LYS A 745 19.31 38.03 -15.54
N ILE A 746 18.50 37.86 -14.50
CA ILE A 746 17.23 37.13 -14.57
C ILE A 746 16.11 38.01 -14.06
N ILE A 747 15.08 38.21 -14.89
CA ILE A 747 13.79 38.76 -14.44
C ILE A 747 12.82 37.58 -14.33
N SER A 748 12.39 37.26 -13.11
CA SER A 748 11.34 36.29 -12.87
C SER A 748 10.00 37.00 -12.90
N TYR A 749 9.25 36.78 -13.98
CA TYR A 749 8.03 37.48 -14.29
C TYR A 749 6.79 36.64 -14.00
N SER A 750 5.84 37.20 -13.25
CA SER A 750 4.58 36.51 -12.92
C SER A 750 3.37 37.44 -12.92
N ASP A 751 2.30 37.05 -13.61
CA ASP A 751 1.03 37.77 -13.61
C ASP A 751 -0.15 36.88 -13.16
N PRO A 752 -0.10 36.31 -11.94
CA PRO A 752 -1.04 35.29 -11.49
C PRO A 752 -2.49 35.79 -11.42
N ALA A 753 -2.72 37.06 -11.07
CA ALA A 753 -4.08 37.61 -10.98
C ALA A 753 -4.74 37.74 -12.36
N GLY A 754 -3.94 37.87 -13.42
CA GLY A 754 -4.39 38.07 -14.78
C GLY A 754 -4.41 36.83 -15.65
N VAL A 755 -4.20 35.61 -15.12
CA VAL A 755 -4.08 34.40 -15.96
C VAL A 755 -5.40 33.97 -16.60
N MET A 756 -5.30 33.25 -17.72
CA MET A 756 -6.46 32.83 -18.52
C MET A 756 -7.47 32.01 -17.71
N GLY A 757 -7.00 31.18 -16.76
CA GLY A 757 -7.85 30.36 -15.90
C GLY A 757 -8.75 31.16 -14.96
N LEU A 758 -8.38 32.40 -14.63
CA LEU A 758 -9.16 33.29 -13.77
C LEU A 758 -9.98 34.30 -14.57
N ALA A 759 -9.39 34.88 -15.62
CA ALA A 759 -10.01 35.92 -16.42
C ALA A 759 -11.00 35.40 -17.49
N GLY A 760 -10.83 34.14 -17.92
CA GLY A 760 -11.47 33.61 -19.12
C GLY A 760 -10.76 34.06 -20.40
N GLU A 761 -10.81 33.23 -21.45
CA GLU A 761 -9.99 33.39 -22.65
C GLU A 761 -10.20 34.72 -23.39
N SER A 762 -11.45 35.12 -23.61
CA SER A 762 -11.79 36.36 -24.33
C SER A 762 -11.28 37.61 -23.60
N PHE A 763 -11.49 37.67 -22.28
CA PHE A 763 -11.00 38.79 -21.46
C PHE A 763 -9.47 38.80 -21.37
N TYR A 764 -8.86 37.62 -21.19
CA TYR A 764 -7.41 37.46 -21.18
C TYR A 764 -6.79 37.99 -22.47
N ARG A 765 -7.26 37.51 -23.63
CA ARG A 765 -6.74 37.94 -24.94
C ARG A 765 -6.86 39.46 -25.12
N LYS A 766 -7.99 40.04 -24.71
CA LYS A 766 -8.25 41.47 -24.90
C LYS A 766 -7.43 42.38 -23.99
N PHE A 767 -7.24 42.00 -22.71
CA PHE A 767 -6.67 42.89 -21.70
C PHE A 767 -5.36 42.35 -21.13
N SER A 768 -5.41 41.35 -20.25
CA SER A 768 -4.23 40.85 -19.52
C SER A 768 -3.13 40.32 -20.45
N GLY A 769 -3.47 39.44 -21.38
CA GLY A 769 -2.52 38.90 -22.35
C GLY A 769 -1.98 39.97 -23.31
N SER A 770 -2.81 40.95 -23.70
CA SER A 770 -2.38 42.10 -24.51
C SER A 770 -1.38 42.99 -23.77
N ALA A 771 -1.63 43.27 -22.49
CA ALA A 771 -0.73 44.03 -21.61
C ALA A 771 0.61 43.31 -21.41
N ASN A 772 0.55 42.01 -21.09
CA ASN A 772 1.73 41.15 -20.99
C ASN A 772 2.53 41.14 -22.29
N ARG A 773 1.87 41.00 -23.45
CA ARG A 773 2.54 41.05 -24.76
C ARG A 773 3.23 42.39 -25.00
N ARG A 774 2.62 43.51 -24.63
CA ARG A 774 3.23 44.85 -24.77
C ARG A 774 4.49 44.96 -23.91
N PHE A 775 4.43 44.54 -22.64
CA PHE A 775 5.60 44.48 -21.77
C PHE A 775 6.74 43.65 -22.39
N PHE A 776 6.46 42.42 -22.85
CA PHE A 776 7.50 41.57 -23.44
C PHE A 776 8.08 42.15 -24.74
N LYS A 777 7.26 42.74 -25.62
CA LYS A 777 7.72 43.44 -26.83
C LYS A 777 8.64 44.61 -26.50
N GLU A 778 8.31 45.34 -25.45
CA GLU A 778 9.10 46.49 -25.02
C GLU A 778 10.44 46.07 -24.39
N MET A 779 10.47 44.94 -23.68
CA MET A 779 11.68 44.40 -23.05
C MET A 779 12.62 43.69 -24.03
N GLU A 780 12.09 43.03 -25.06
CA GLU A 780 12.85 42.18 -26.00
C GLU A 780 14.16 42.83 -26.52
N PRO A 781 14.21 44.11 -26.94
CA PRO A 781 15.44 44.76 -27.42
C PRO A 781 16.50 45.00 -26.33
N PHE A 782 16.11 44.99 -25.06
CA PHE A 782 16.96 45.32 -23.91
C PHE A 782 17.56 44.09 -23.23
N LEU A 783 17.04 42.90 -23.51
CA LEU A 783 17.47 41.62 -22.94
C LEU A 783 18.72 41.09 -23.66
N LYS A 784 19.86 41.79 -23.59
CA LYS A 784 21.10 41.39 -24.29
C LYS A 784 21.81 40.23 -23.59
N GLU A 785 22.16 40.42 -22.32
CA GLU A 785 22.78 39.44 -21.42
C GLU A 785 21.87 39.13 -20.23
N SER A 786 20.56 39.21 -20.46
CA SER A 786 19.54 38.96 -19.44
C SER A 786 18.39 38.19 -20.07
N VAL A 787 17.74 37.35 -19.26
CA VAL A 787 16.58 36.56 -19.69
C VAL A 787 15.37 36.87 -18.82
N ILE A 788 14.18 36.81 -19.41
CA ILE A 788 12.93 36.82 -18.66
C ILE A 788 12.46 35.37 -18.50
N HIS A 789 12.39 34.92 -17.25
CA HIS A 789 11.71 33.70 -16.88
C HIS A 789 10.22 33.99 -16.65
N LEU A 790 9.35 33.33 -17.41
CA LEU A 790 7.90 33.39 -17.23
C LEU A 790 7.46 32.24 -16.33
N CYS A 791 6.75 32.56 -15.24
CA CYS A 791 6.15 31.53 -14.40
C CYS A 791 5.23 30.62 -15.23
N GLY A 792 5.13 29.34 -14.87
CA GLY A 792 4.42 28.33 -15.67
C GLY A 792 2.95 28.67 -15.99
N LYS A 793 2.28 29.44 -15.14
CA LYS A 793 0.89 29.89 -15.36
C LYS A 793 0.80 31.00 -16.40
N THR A 794 1.70 31.98 -16.33
CA THR A 794 1.76 33.09 -17.27
C THR A 794 2.24 32.60 -18.63
N SER A 795 3.30 31.77 -18.70
CA SER A 795 3.79 31.22 -19.96
C SER A 795 2.73 30.38 -20.67
N TYR A 796 2.01 29.52 -19.93
CA TYR A 796 0.91 28.72 -20.48
C TYR A 796 -0.24 29.59 -21.00
N SER A 797 -0.63 30.63 -20.24
CA SER A 797 -1.70 31.53 -20.67
C SER A 797 -1.30 32.32 -21.93
N MET A 798 -0.04 32.74 -22.04
CA MET A 798 0.49 33.43 -23.23
C MET A 798 0.57 32.52 -24.45
N GLU A 799 1.03 31.27 -24.27
CA GLU A 799 1.10 30.27 -25.33
C GLU A 799 -0.30 29.90 -25.85
N LYS A 800 -1.20 29.53 -24.94
CA LYS A 800 -2.57 29.16 -25.30
C LYS A 800 -3.34 30.31 -25.95
N ALA A 801 -3.06 31.54 -25.55
CA ALA A 801 -3.61 32.73 -26.18
C ALA A 801 -2.95 33.07 -27.54
N GLY A 802 -1.98 32.29 -28.01
CA GLY A 802 -1.30 32.54 -29.28
C GLY A 802 -0.45 33.81 -29.28
N PHE A 803 -0.03 34.30 -28.11
CA PHE A 803 0.90 35.43 -28.00
C PHE A 803 2.35 34.99 -27.97
N MET A 804 2.61 33.73 -27.61
CA MET A 804 3.94 33.12 -27.62
C MET A 804 3.87 31.70 -28.17
N LEU A 805 4.99 31.19 -28.68
CA LEU A 805 5.19 29.80 -29.07
C LEU A 805 6.26 29.18 -28.18
N ALA A 806 5.96 28.05 -27.54
CA ALA A 806 6.95 27.32 -26.75
C ALA A 806 7.74 26.35 -27.63
N ARG A 807 9.07 26.43 -27.60
CA ARG A 807 9.96 25.48 -28.28
C ARG A 807 10.81 24.73 -27.25
N PRO A 808 10.69 23.40 -27.18
CA PRO A 808 11.50 22.61 -26.25
C PRO A 808 12.96 22.58 -26.69
N PHE A 809 13.87 22.64 -25.73
CA PHE A 809 15.30 22.36 -25.91
C PHE A 809 15.80 21.50 -24.76
N ARG A 810 16.74 20.59 -25.06
CA ARG A 810 17.29 19.65 -24.09
C ARG A 810 18.45 20.30 -23.34
N THR A 811 18.54 20.00 -22.05
CA THR A 811 19.68 20.32 -21.21
C THR A 811 20.49 19.03 -20.97
N ASP A 812 21.63 19.15 -20.32
CA ASP A 812 22.48 18.02 -19.92
C ASP A 812 21.92 17.22 -18.74
N GLY A 813 20.81 17.67 -18.13
CA GLY A 813 20.08 16.91 -17.10
C GLY A 813 20.84 16.69 -15.79
N ALA A 814 21.94 17.41 -15.57
CA ALA A 814 22.77 17.32 -14.37
C ALA A 814 22.75 18.60 -13.51
N ARG A 815 22.45 19.73 -14.14
CA ARG A 815 22.50 21.07 -13.52
C ARG A 815 21.13 21.54 -13.06
N ASP A 816 21.15 22.38 -12.04
CA ASP A 816 19.93 22.92 -11.45
C ASP A 816 19.28 23.97 -12.37
N TYR A 817 17.99 24.23 -12.19
CA TYR A 817 17.25 25.11 -13.08
C TYR A 817 17.73 26.57 -13.02
N MET A 818 18.26 27.02 -11.87
CA MET A 818 18.76 28.37 -11.69
C MET A 818 20.07 28.57 -12.46
N GLU A 819 21.00 27.62 -12.35
CA GLU A 819 22.25 27.57 -13.09
C GLU A 819 22.01 27.64 -14.60
N ILE A 820 21.03 26.88 -15.09
CA ILE A 820 20.68 26.88 -16.51
C ILE A 820 20.10 28.24 -16.94
N LEU A 821 19.30 28.91 -16.11
CA LEU A 821 18.77 30.24 -16.42
C LEU A 821 19.89 31.30 -16.51
N PHE A 822 20.87 31.28 -15.60
CA PHE A 822 22.01 32.19 -15.65
C PHE A 822 22.89 31.91 -16.88
N GLU A 823 23.15 30.65 -17.22
CA GLU A 823 23.90 30.28 -18.41
C GLU A 823 23.17 30.69 -19.70
N GLU A 824 21.86 30.46 -19.80
CA GLU A 824 21.08 30.87 -20.97
C GLU A 824 20.98 32.40 -21.08
N ALA A 825 21.08 33.15 -19.98
CA ALA A 825 21.19 34.61 -20.02
C ALA A 825 22.50 35.09 -20.66
N GLU A 826 23.59 34.33 -20.55
CA GLU A 826 24.89 34.62 -21.18
C GLU A 826 24.89 34.27 -22.68
N LYS A 827 24.07 33.29 -23.09
CA LYS A 827 23.95 32.88 -24.49
C LYS A 827 23.17 33.92 -25.30
N HIS A 828 23.86 34.55 -26.24
CA HIS A 828 23.29 35.58 -27.12
C HIS A 828 22.20 34.98 -28.03
N GLY A 829 20.94 35.01 -27.58
CA GLY A 829 19.80 34.57 -28.40
C GLY A 829 18.53 34.16 -27.65
N VAL A 830 18.61 33.86 -26.34
CA VAL A 830 17.43 33.45 -25.57
C VAL A 830 16.89 34.63 -24.76
N LYS A 831 15.67 35.05 -25.06
CA LYS A 831 15.03 36.22 -24.42
C LYS A 831 14.01 35.81 -23.36
N PHE A 832 13.27 34.75 -23.63
CA PHE A 832 12.19 34.29 -22.78
C PHE A 832 12.26 32.77 -22.56
N ILE A 833 12.14 32.35 -21.30
CA ILE A 833 12.08 30.94 -20.90
C ILE A 833 10.82 30.75 -20.06
N GLY A 834 10.06 29.68 -20.29
CA GLY A 834 8.78 29.48 -19.61
C GLY A 834 8.48 28.03 -19.25
N HIS A 835 7.26 27.80 -18.77
CA HIS A 835 6.67 26.50 -18.41
C HIS A 835 7.28 25.76 -17.22
N ALA A 836 8.34 26.30 -16.62
CA ALA A 836 8.90 25.80 -15.37
C ALA A 836 8.72 26.81 -14.23
N CYS A 837 8.72 26.31 -12.98
CA CYS A 837 8.64 27.14 -11.78
C CYS A 837 10.04 27.43 -11.26
N ILE A 838 10.34 28.70 -11.00
CA ILE A 838 11.63 29.13 -10.45
C ILE A 838 11.85 28.66 -9.01
N ASN A 839 10.77 28.36 -8.28
CA ASN A 839 10.84 27.80 -6.93
C ASN A 839 11.19 26.29 -6.94
N ASN A 840 11.27 25.67 -8.13
CA ASN A 840 11.78 24.32 -8.33
C ASN A 840 13.27 24.31 -8.74
N SER A 841 14.02 25.36 -8.39
CA SER A 841 15.40 25.62 -8.84
C SER A 841 16.40 24.50 -8.61
N ILE A 842 16.21 23.63 -7.62
CA ILE A 842 17.21 22.64 -7.13
C ILE A 842 17.07 21.25 -7.80
N GLN A 843 16.34 21.11 -8.91
CA GLN A 843 16.17 19.84 -9.61
C GLN A 843 16.77 19.88 -11.01
N PRO A 844 17.37 18.78 -11.49
CA PRO A 844 17.82 18.70 -12.87
C PRO A 844 16.62 18.73 -13.82
N VAL A 845 16.62 19.68 -14.76
CA VAL A 845 15.50 19.87 -15.70
C VAL A 845 15.92 19.42 -17.10
N PRO A 846 15.59 18.19 -17.55
CA PRO A 846 16.11 17.63 -18.80
C PRO A 846 15.60 18.33 -20.07
N VAL A 847 14.49 19.06 -19.97
CA VAL A 847 13.88 19.81 -21.08
C VAL A 847 13.35 21.15 -20.59
N LEU A 848 13.76 22.23 -21.26
CA LEU A 848 13.25 23.58 -21.04
C LEU A 848 12.54 24.10 -22.29
N TYR A 849 11.77 25.17 -22.12
CA TYR A 849 10.98 25.76 -23.20
C TYR A 849 11.42 27.21 -23.43
N ARG A 850 11.96 27.50 -24.61
CA ARG A 850 12.14 28.86 -25.10
C ARG A 850 10.78 29.38 -25.55
N MET A 851 10.42 30.56 -25.09
CA MET A 851 9.18 31.23 -25.51
C MET A 851 9.52 32.22 -26.61
N GLU A 852 8.93 32.05 -27.79
CA GLU A 852 9.07 32.98 -28.90
C GLU A 852 7.83 33.88 -28.96
N LEU A 853 8.03 35.19 -28.99
CA LEU A 853 6.92 36.15 -29.05
C LEU A 853 6.33 36.20 -30.46
N LEU A 854 4.99 36.16 -30.57
CA LEU A 854 4.24 36.16 -31.84
C LEU A 854 3.66 37.55 -32.18
#